data_AF-A0A1F3LD15-F1
#
_entry.id   AF-A0A1F3LD15-F1
#
_cell.length_a   1.000
_cell.length_b   1.000
_cell.length_c   1.000
_cell.angle_alpha   90.00
_cell.angle_beta   90.00
_cell.angle_gamma   90.00
#
_symmetry.space_group_name_H-M   'P 1'
#
loop_
_entity.id
_entity.type
_entity.pdbx_description
1 polymer ?
#
loop_
_entity_poly.entity_id
_entity_poly.type
_entity_poly.pdbx_seq_one_letter_code
_entity_poly.pdbx_strand_id
1 'polypeptide(L)'
;MKKVALLMIFLLMAVFTYATEPQSWIRVNQAGYLPSDIKVAVFISLSGNTKPDFELFEALTGKRIYTGTGKIVNASLWGMKNAYRMDFSKVNNPGGYYIVSNGVKSQNFRIAPDAYDGLSDFLLVYMRQQRCGDNPYTGVLCHQDDGYIVDHPTRTGEKIDVRGGWHDATDYLQYQTTSATAAYHLMFAWEQQKDKSVFKDLYDARGRKGSNGIPDILDEVKWGLDWLIRMNPEDKVMFNQIADDRDHAGFRLPQNDKVDYGWGAGTGRPVYFVTGERQGLKKHINRTTGVSSTAGKFASSFALGAEVFKNIDPEFSEIMRIKAEQAFAFAVERPGNTQTACVVSPYFYEEDTYVDDIELAAATFYNYGKDAAWRQKADYWGELEPVTPWMELGRGRHYQYYPFINLGHYYLATSEDNGIKEKYLAYMKQGLEDLKNRAADDPFVYGVPFLWCSNNLVSAAITQAHLYRKASGDSTYLEMEMALRDWLFGCNPWGTSMLVGYPEGGDYPDSPHSSYTKVKGDLTYGGLVDGPIYYDLFKTRAGGALTKKDSYALFNNGKAVYHDDMGDYSSNEPTMDGTAGLSYYFASMENEGKEFQNAKMDVSSVVRDSQGAIIRVNPDKKVIYLIFSADSMFQGGSKILATLAKNKIKGSFFFTGNFFRLDSQKSIIHKIIKDGHYVGGHSDKHLLYAPWGNRSKSLLTKDSVANDLRLNYAEMAKFGIKHEDATWYLPPYEWYNTESVNIASALGITTMNYTPGTATPADYTAPSMKNYRSSQELIDKLFSFEKSDGLNGAFILIHPGVVDERSDKLYDRLGEIVIRLKRLGYSFERLF
;
A
#
# COMPACT_ATOMS: atom_id res chain seq x y z
N MET A 1 47.32 6.43 59.01
CA MET A 1 45.98 5.82 58.85
C MET A 1 44.93 6.90 58.64
N LYS A 2 44.69 7.40 57.42
CA LYS A 2 43.55 8.32 57.10
C LYS A 2 43.44 8.74 55.61
N LYS A 3 43.88 7.92 54.63
CA LYS A 3 43.80 8.29 53.20
C LYS A 3 43.47 7.16 52.21
N VAL A 4 42.96 6.01 52.66
CA VAL A 4 42.63 4.89 51.74
C VAL A 4 41.17 4.43 51.84
N ALA A 5 40.39 4.91 52.82
CA ALA A 5 39.02 4.43 53.04
C ALA A 5 37.92 5.22 52.28
N LEU A 6 38.24 6.31 51.57
CA LEU A 6 37.23 7.16 50.92
C LEU A 6 37.07 6.94 49.40
N LEU A 7 37.91 6.11 48.77
CA LEU A 7 37.82 5.84 47.32
C LEU A 7 37.09 4.54 46.96
N MET A 8 36.72 3.71 47.96
CA MET A 8 36.04 2.41 47.73
C MET A 8 34.52 2.44 47.95
N ILE A 9 33.94 3.56 48.40
CA ILE A 9 32.48 3.69 48.60
C ILE A 9 31.78 4.41 47.44
N PHE A 10 32.52 5.05 46.52
CA PHE A 10 31.94 5.73 45.36
C PHE A 10 31.84 4.86 44.08
N LEU A 11 32.27 3.58 44.14
CA LEU A 11 32.33 2.69 42.97
C LEU A 11 31.29 1.55 42.95
N LEU A 12 30.30 1.57 43.85
CA LEU A 12 29.34 0.46 44.05
C LEU A 12 27.86 0.89 44.07
N MET A 13 27.53 2.00 43.43
CA MET A 13 26.15 2.32 43.01
C MET A 13 26.09 2.59 41.51
N ALA A 14 26.65 1.68 40.71
CA ALA A 14 26.11 1.45 39.38
C ALA A 14 24.79 0.70 39.57
N VAL A 15 23.70 1.45 39.81
CA VAL A 15 22.35 0.91 39.68
C VAL A 15 22.24 0.48 38.22
N PHE A 16 22.47 -0.80 37.96
CA PHE A 16 21.96 -1.44 36.76
C PHE A 16 20.44 -1.32 36.85
N THR A 17 19.90 -0.23 36.32
CA THR A 17 18.51 -0.20 35.88
C THR A 17 18.43 -1.27 34.79
N TYR A 18 18.14 -2.50 35.18
CA TYR A 18 17.53 -3.45 34.27
C TYR A 18 16.28 -2.73 33.76
N ALA A 19 16.32 -2.26 32.53
CA ALA A 19 15.12 -1.80 31.86
C ALA A 19 14.16 -2.99 31.88
N THR A 20 13.15 -2.93 32.75
CA THR A 20 12.11 -3.94 32.79
C THR A 20 11.46 -3.94 31.42
N GLU A 21 11.35 -5.11 30.79
CA GLU A 21 10.67 -5.21 29.50
C GLU A 21 9.29 -4.55 29.58
N PRO A 22 8.91 -3.75 28.56
CA PRO A 22 7.62 -3.09 28.54
C PRO A 22 6.51 -4.12 28.78
N GLN A 23 5.59 -3.81 29.69
CA GLN A 23 4.48 -4.70 30.04
C GLN A 23 3.19 -4.33 29.33
N SER A 24 3.22 -3.31 28.47
CA SER A 24 2.03 -2.70 27.87
C SER A 24 2.38 -2.06 26.54
N TRP A 25 1.44 -2.13 25.59
CA TRP A 25 1.62 -1.65 24.22
C TRP A 25 0.34 -1.01 23.71
N ILE A 26 0.49 -0.05 22.79
CA ILE A 26 -0.61 0.58 22.06
C ILE A 26 -0.42 0.30 20.56
N ARG A 27 -1.45 -0.29 19.95
CA ARG A 27 -1.51 -0.65 18.54
C ARG A 27 -2.37 0.36 17.79
N VAL A 28 -1.87 0.81 16.64
CA VAL A 28 -2.47 1.85 15.80
C VAL A 28 -2.32 1.45 14.34
N ASN A 29 -3.14 2.01 13.46
CA ASN A 29 -2.90 1.96 12.03
C ASN A 29 -1.70 2.87 11.70
N GLN A 30 -0.60 2.26 11.26
CA GLN A 30 0.64 2.99 10.94
C GLN A 30 0.54 3.80 9.64
N ALA A 31 -0.34 3.44 8.71
CA ALA A 31 -0.55 4.19 7.47
C ALA A 31 -1.30 5.51 7.74
N GLY A 32 -2.20 5.49 8.73
CA GLY A 32 -2.98 6.63 9.18
C GLY A 32 -4.48 6.35 9.16
N TYR A 33 -5.28 7.41 9.26
CA TYR A 33 -6.74 7.36 9.25
C TYR A 33 -7.28 8.46 8.34
N LEU A 34 -8.38 8.21 7.61
CA LEU A 34 -9.11 9.30 6.96
C LEU A 34 -9.83 10.15 8.03
N PRO A 35 -10.04 11.45 7.78
CA PRO A 35 -10.73 12.33 8.71
C PRO A 35 -12.12 11.85 9.14
N SER A 36 -12.86 11.16 8.26
CA SER A 36 -14.23 10.67 8.51
C SER A 36 -14.30 9.27 9.12
N ASP A 37 -13.16 8.57 9.29
CA ASP A 37 -13.14 7.19 9.77
C ASP A 37 -13.66 7.03 11.20
N ILE A 38 -14.10 5.81 11.53
CA ILE A 38 -14.00 5.32 12.91
C ILE A 38 -12.51 5.04 13.19
N LYS A 39 -11.96 5.65 14.24
CA LYS A 39 -10.53 5.64 14.55
C LYS A 39 -10.32 5.02 15.92
N VAL A 40 -9.69 3.85 15.95
CA VAL A 40 -9.47 3.09 17.17
C VAL A 40 -8.00 2.70 17.30
N ALA A 41 -7.49 2.83 18.52
CA ALA A 41 -6.23 2.23 18.94
C ALA A 41 -6.51 1.14 19.97
N VAL A 42 -5.67 0.10 19.98
CA VAL A 42 -5.84 -1.03 20.90
C VAL A 42 -4.70 -1.06 21.90
N PHE A 43 -5.02 -0.87 23.17
CA PHE A 43 -4.08 -1.11 24.26
C PHE A 43 -4.11 -2.59 24.64
N ILE A 44 -2.94 -3.20 24.86
CA ILE A 44 -2.79 -4.56 25.37
C ILE A 44 -1.72 -4.59 26.47
N SER A 45 -1.89 -5.44 27.48
CA SER A 45 -1.00 -5.47 28.65
C SER A 45 -0.88 -6.84 29.30
N LEU A 46 0.33 -7.18 29.74
CA LEU A 46 0.62 -8.28 30.66
C LEU A 46 0.37 -7.91 32.13
N SER A 47 0.19 -6.62 32.43
CA SER A 47 -0.17 -6.13 33.76
C SER A 47 -1.66 -6.25 34.00
N GLY A 48 -2.03 -6.72 35.19
CA GLY A 48 -3.43 -6.73 35.65
C GLY A 48 -3.88 -5.38 36.22
N ASN A 49 -2.95 -4.46 36.51
CA ASN A 49 -3.23 -3.16 37.12
C ASN A 49 -3.08 -2.06 36.07
N THR A 50 -4.08 -1.90 35.22
CA THR A 50 -4.15 -0.85 34.19
C THR A 50 -5.52 -0.18 34.22
N LYS A 51 -5.59 1.05 33.70
CA LYS A 51 -6.83 1.83 33.57
C LYS A 51 -7.18 2.05 32.10
N PRO A 52 -8.47 2.07 31.72
CA PRO A 52 -8.89 2.30 30.34
C PRO A 52 -8.70 3.74 29.86
N ASP A 53 -8.31 4.67 30.71
CA ASP A 53 -8.12 6.07 30.35
C ASP A 53 -6.96 6.26 29.37
N PHE A 54 -7.16 7.16 28.40
CA PHE A 54 -6.16 7.52 27.42
C PHE A 54 -6.25 9.00 27.04
N GLU A 55 -5.13 9.49 26.54
CA GLU A 55 -4.96 10.87 26.11
C GLU A 55 -4.35 10.87 24.71
N LEU A 56 -4.87 11.72 23.83
CA LEU A 56 -4.34 11.93 22.48
C LEU A 56 -3.64 13.29 22.41
N PHE A 57 -2.49 13.31 21.77
CA PHE A 57 -1.63 14.47 21.66
C PHE A 57 -1.26 14.74 20.20
N GLU A 58 -1.10 16.02 19.86
CA GLU A 58 -0.42 16.43 18.63
C GLU A 58 1.04 15.98 18.67
N ALA A 59 1.49 15.29 17.62
CA ALA A 59 2.79 14.65 17.60
C ALA A 59 3.97 15.62 17.53
N LEU A 60 3.76 16.80 16.94
CA LEU A 60 4.79 17.83 16.79
C LEU A 60 4.94 18.70 18.05
N THR A 61 3.82 19.15 18.63
CA THR A 61 3.82 20.13 19.73
C THR A 61 3.76 19.49 21.11
N GLY A 62 3.32 18.22 21.20
CA GLY A 62 3.03 17.57 22.48
C GLY A 62 1.80 18.14 23.18
N LYS A 63 0.98 18.94 22.48
CA LYS A 63 -0.28 19.48 23.02
C LYS A 63 -1.32 18.38 23.11
N ARG A 64 -1.91 18.19 24.29
CA ARG A 64 -3.04 17.29 24.48
C ARG A 64 -4.28 17.85 23.79
N ILE A 65 -4.92 17.05 22.93
CA ILE A 65 -6.09 17.46 22.16
C ILE A 65 -7.37 16.74 22.55
N TYR A 66 -7.26 15.53 23.12
CA TYR A 66 -8.40 14.71 23.47
C TYR A 66 -8.08 13.80 24.66
N THR A 67 -9.09 13.48 25.45
CA THR A 67 -9.05 12.50 26.53
C THR A 67 -10.26 11.59 26.39
N GLY A 68 -10.08 10.30 26.59
CA GLY A 68 -11.15 9.33 26.51
C GLY A 68 -10.95 8.17 27.47
N THR A 69 -11.97 7.32 27.55
CA THR A 69 -11.93 6.08 28.31
C THR A 69 -12.23 4.95 27.33
N GLY A 70 -11.28 4.03 27.17
CA GLY A 70 -11.39 2.89 26.27
C GLY A 70 -12.42 1.86 26.74
N LYS A 71 -13.01 1.15 25.79
CA LYS A 71 -13.88 0.00 26.05
C LYS A 71 -13.02 -1.18 26.48
N ILE A 72 -13.32 -1.75 27.65
CA ILE A 72 -12.66 -2.98 28.13
C ILE A 72 -13.12 -4.16 27.28
N VAL A 73 -12.17 -4.97 26.83
CA VAL A 73 -12.34 -6.07 25.89
C VAL A 73 -11.51 -7.28 26.34
N ASN A 74 -11.79 -8.46 25.79
CA ASN A 74 -11.19 -9.71 26.25
C ASN A 74 -9.76 -9.88 25.73
N ALA A 75 -8.80 -9.69 26.62
CA ALA A 75 -7.39 -9.79 26.32
C ALA A 75 -6.85 -11.24 26.35
N SER A 76 -7.57 -12.15 27.02
CA SER A 76 -7.05 -13.47 27.39
C SER A 76 -6.74 -14.36 26.18
N LEU A 77 -7.54 -14.25 25.12
CA LEU A 77 -7.34 -14.96 23.85
C LEU A 77 -6.04 -14.58 23.15
N TRP A 78 -5.43 -13.45 23.53
CA TRP A 78 -4.16 -12.97 23.00
C TRP A 78 -3.00 -13.12 23.98
N GLY A 79 -3.16 -13.91 25.05
CA GLY A 79 -2.13 -14.09 26.08
C GLY A 79 -1.90 -12.84 26.93
N MET A 80 -2.85 -11.90 26.93
CA MET A 80 -2.77 -10.62 27.63
C MET A 80 -3.73 -10.61 28.82
N LYS A 81 -3.41 -9.83 29.87
CA LYS A 81 -4.28 -9.68 31.05
C LYS A 81 -5.36 -8.63 30.85
N ASN A 82 -5.02 -7.51 30.22
CA ASN A 82 -5.93 -6.40 29.97
C ASN A 82 -5.81 -5.90 28.53
N ALA A 83 -6.93 -5.47 27.96
CA ALA A 83 -6.97 -4.82 26.66
C ALA A 83 -8.10 -3.78 26.60
N TYR A 84 -7.86 -2.67 25.89
CA TYR A 84 -8.80 -1.57 25.74
C TYR A 84 -8.88 -1.12 24.27
N ARG A 85 -10.10 -0.98 23.74
CA ARG A 85 -10.34 -0.28 22.47
C ARG A 85 -10.55 1.20 22.75
N MET A 86 -9.63 2.03 22.30
CA MET A 86 -9.58 3.47 22.54
C MET A 86 -10.07 4.21 21.29
N ASP A 87 -11.35 4.57 21.28
CA ASP A 87 -12.00 5.29 20.18
C ASP A 87 -11.75 6.80 20.28
N PHE A 88 -11.11 7.36 19.25
CA PHE A 88 -10.85 8.80 19.10
C PHE A 88 -11.45 9.38 17.82
N SER A 89 -12.50 8.74 17.29
CA SER A 89 -13.17 9.12 16.03
C SER A 89 -13.70 10.55 16.01
N LYS A 90 -13.88 11.19 17.18
CA LYS A 90 -14.26 12.61 17.29
C LYS A 90 -13.18 13.58 16.81
N VAL A 91 -11.95 13.11 16.66
CA VAL A 91 -10.82 13.92 16.17
C VAL A 91 -10.74 13.75 14.65
N ASN A 92 -11.12 14.82 13.95
CA ASN A 92 -11.23 14.82 12.48
C ASN A 92 -10.26 15.80 11.81
N ASN A 93 -9.54 16.60 12.60
CA ASN A 93 -8.60 17.57 12.04
C ASN A 93 -7.42 16.81 11.43
N PRO A 94 -7.02 17.12 10.18
CA PRO A 94 -5.80 16.57 9.63
C PRO A 94 -4.59 16.97 10.47
N GLY A 95 -3.65 16.04 10.67
CA GLY A 95 -2.45 16.26 11.47
C GLY A 95 -1.78 14.97 11.93
N GLY A 96 -0.66 15.11 12.63
CA GLY A 96 0.07 14.00 13.25
C GLY A 96 -0.26 13.88 14.73
N TYR A 97 -0.44 12.66 15.21
CA TYR A 97 -0.90 12.36 16.57
C TYR A 97 -0.18 11.17 17.20
N TYR A 98 -0.27 11.06 18.53
CA TYR A 98 0.04 9.85 19.28
C TYR A 98 -0.86 9.72 20.51
N ILE A 99 -1.03 8.49 21.01
CA ILE A 99 -1.82 8.19 22.20
C ILE A 99 -0.90 7.85 23.37
N VAL A 100 -1.29 8.27 24.57
CA VAL A 100 -0.70 7.84 25.83
C VAL A 100 -1.76 7.16 26.69
N SER A 101 -1.44 5.99 27.23
CA SER A 101 -2.25 5.29 28.22
C SER A 101 -1.34 4.47 29.14
N ASN A 102 -1.60 4.50 30.45
CA ASN A 102 -0.81 3.76 31.45
C ASN A 102 0.72 3.98 31.35
N GLY A 103 1.16 5.20 31.01
CA GLY A 103 2.57 5.55 30.84
C GLY A 103 3.22 5.05 29.55
N VAL A 104 2.48 4.35 28.68
CA VAL A 104 2.93 3.91 27.35
C VAL A 104 2.49 4.90 26.30
N LYS A 105 3.38 5.17 25.34
CA LYS A 105 3.14 6.02 24.18
C LYS A 105 3.04 5.15 22.91
N SER A 106 2.07 5.40 22.05
CA SER A 106 1.97 4.76 20.73
C SER A 106 3.05 5.25 19.77
N GLN A 107 3.23 4.57 18.64
CA GLN A 107 3.87 5.19 17.47
C GLN A 107 3.09 6.46 17.07
N ASN A 108 3.79 7.41 16.44
CA ASN A 108 3.13 8.52 15.78
C ASN A 108 2.34 7.99 14.58
N PHE A 109 1.14 8.52 14.36
CA PHE A 109 0.29 8.24 13.21
C PHE A 109 -0.34 9.53 12.69
N ARG A 110 -0.91 9.50 11.50
CA ARG A 110 -1.57 10.68 10.89
C ARG A 110 -3.07 10.49 10.74
N ILE A 111 -3.81 11.58 10.86
CA ILE A 111 -5.17 11.70 10.32
C ILE A 111 -5.03 12.59 9.11
N ALA A 112 -5.35 12.08 7.91
CA ALA A 112 -5.15 12.84 6.68
C ALA A 112 -6.06 12.30 5.57
N PRO A 113 -6.63 13.17 4.71
CA PRO A 113 -7.41 12.70 3.57
C PRO A 113 -6.57 11.91 2.56
N ASP A 114 -5.25 12.13 2.52
CA ASP A 114 -4.32 11.39 1.66
C ASP A 114 -3.68 10.20 2.38
N ALA A 115 -4.31 9.67 3.45
CA ALA A 115 -3.78 8.58 4.29
C ALA A 115 -3.38 7.33 3.48
N TYR A 116 -4.10 7.06 2.39
CA TYR A 116 -3.98 5.86 1.57
C TYR A 116 -3.57 6.16 0.11
N ASP A 117 -3.21 7.40 -0.23
CA ASP A 117 -2.87 7.83 -1.59
C ASP A 117 -1.76 6.96 -2.21
N GLY A 118 -2.01 6.48 -3.43
CA GLY A 118 -1.07 5.67 -4.22
C GLY A 118 -0.91 4.24 -3.74
N LEU A 119 -1.69 3.79 -2.75
CA LEU A 119 -1.57 2.44 -2.23
C LEU A 119 -2.04 1.40 -3.23
N SER A 120 -3.08 1.68 -4.04
CA SER A 120 -3.52 0.75 -5.08
C SER A 120 -2.42 0.50 -6.12
N ASP A 121 -1.73 1.55 -6.57
CA ASP A 121 -0.58 1.40 -7.50
C ASP A 121 0.64 0.73 -6.86
N PHE A 122 0.82 0.89 -5.54
CA PHE A 122 1.89 0.21 -4.82
C PHE A 122 1.69 -1.31 -4.82
N LEU A 123 0.46 -1.80 -4.75
CA LEU A 123 0.15 -3.24 -4.88
C LEU A 123 0.56 -3.79 -6.26
N LEU A 124 0.43 -2.99 -7.33
CA LEU A 124 0.87 -3.38 -8.67
C LEU A 124 2.39 -3.57 -8.75
N VAL A 125 3.18 -3.01 -7.81
CA VAL A 125 4.63 -3.26 -7.75
C VAL A 125 4.89 -4.74 -7.51
N TYR A 126 4.10 -5.40 -6.66
CA TYR A 126 4.19 -6.83 -6.42
C TYR A 126 3.70 -7.64 -7.63
N MET A 127 2.56 -7.27 -8.22
CA MET A 127 2.04 -7.94 -9.42
C MET A 127 3.08 -7.97 -10.56
N ARG A 128 3.73 -6.82 -10.83
CA ARG A 128 4.80 -6.73 -11.84
C ARG A 128 6.02 -7.61 -11.51
N GLN A 129 6.38 -7.77 -10.23
CA GLN A 129 7.47 -8.66 -9.81
C GLN A 129 7.18 -10.12 -10.10
N GLN A 130 5.89 -10.49 -10.11
CA GLN A 130 5.45 -11.85 -10.36
C GLN A 130 5.23 -12.18 -11.83
N ARG A 131 5.37 -11.24 -12.77
CA ARG A 131 5.23 -11.56 -14.20
C ARG A 131 6.20 -12.66 -14.64
N CYS A 132 5.67 -13.68 -15.32
CA CYS A 132 6.41 -14.79 -15.91
C CYS A 132 6.55 -14.62 -17.43
N GLY A 133 7.59 -15.15 -18.06
CA GLY A 133 7.85 -14.97 -19.49
C GLY A 133 8.70 -13.73 -19.77
N ASP A 134 8.19 -12.53 -19.50
CA ASP A 134 8.96 -11.28 -19.52
C ASP A 134 8.83 -10.59 -18.16
N ASN A 135 9.85 -10.75 -17.31
CA ASN A 135 9.81 -10.30 -15.93
C ASN A 135 10.45 -8.89 -15.81
N PRO A 136 9.67 -7.82 -15.58
CA PRO A 136 10.18 -6.45 -15.57
C PRO A 136 11.06 -6.15 -14.36
N TYR A 137 10.88 -6.87 -13.25
CA TYR A 137 11.65 -6.65 -12.02
C TYR A 137 13.09 -7.18 -12.16
N THR A 138 13.27 -8.37 -12.72
CA THR A 138 14.61 -8.92 -13.01
C THR A 138 15.20 -8.39 -14.31
N GLY A 139 14.37 -7.86 -15.22
CA GLY A 139 14.76 -7.35 -16.53
C GLY A 139 15.13 -8.43 -17.53
N VAL A 140 14.73 -9.69 -17.28
CA VAL A 140 15.09 -10.84 -18.11
C VAL A 140 13.86 -11.71 -18.42
N LEU A 141 14.00 -12.53 -19.46
CA LEU A 141 13.00 -13.54 -19.79
C LEU A 141 13.17 -14.77 -18.90
N CYS A 142 12.06 -15.38 -18.47
CA CYS A 142 12.03 -16.62 -17.71
C CYS A 142 11.05 -17.63 -18.35
N HIS A 143 11.19 -18.91 -17.99
CA HIS A 143 10.26 -19.98 -18.37
C HIS A 143 9.87 -20.02 -19.87
N GLN A 144 10.84 -19.76 -20.76
CA GLN A 144 10.60 -19.66 -22.21
C GLN A 144 10.29 -21.00 -22.90
N ASP A 145 10.55 -22.12 -22.21
CA ASP A 145 10.35 -23.47 -22.74
C ASP A 145 9.01 -24.10 -22.31
N ASP A 146 8.16 -23.36 -21.61
CA ASP A 146 6.81 -23.82 -21.30
C ASP A 146 6.03 -24.13 -22.58
N GLY A 147 5.27 -25.22 -22.64
CA GLY A 147 5.11 -26.31 -21.66
C GLY A 147 4.58 -27.57 -22.34
N TYR A 148 4.35 -28.64 -21.58
CA TYR A 148 3.88 -29.94 -22.08
C TYR A 148 2.54 -30.32 -21.45
N ILE A 149 1.54 -30.60 -22.28
CA ILE A 149 0.20 -30.99 -21.82
C ILE A 149 0.27 -32.30 -21.05
N VAL A 150 -0.41 -32.37 -19.90
CA VAL A 150 -0.59 -33.59 -19.13
C VAL A 150 -2.06 -33.84 -18.80
N ASP A 151 -2.41 -35.11 -18.57
CA ASP A 151 -3.75 -35.61 -18.23
C ASP A 151 -4.86 -35.30 -19.26
N HIS A 152 -4.51 -34.78 -20.44
CA HIS A 152 -5.43 -34.64 -21.57
C HIS A 152 -5.70 -36.02 -22.22
N PRO A 153 -6.96 -36.37 -22.55
CA PRO A 153 -7.33 -37.68 -23.09
C PRO A 153 -6.54 -38.13 -24.34
N THR A 154 -6.18 -37.18 -25.21
CA THR A 154 -5.54 -37.46 -26.51
C THR A 154 -4.31 -36.62 -26.83
N ARG A 155 -3.95 -35.65 -25.98
CA ARG A 155 -2.90 -34.63 -26.27
C ARG A 155 -1.78 -34.63 -25.21
N THR A 156 -1.80 -35.57 -24.28
CA THR A 156 -0.73 -35.69 -23.28
C THR A 156 0.63 -35.85 -23.97
N GLY A 157 1.60 -35.04 -23.56
CA GLY A 157 2.95 -34.96 -24.14
C GLY A 157 3.11 -33.96 -25.29
N GLU A 158 2.02 -33.36 -25.78
CA GLU A 158 2.08 -32.29 -26.79
C GLU A 158 2.68 -31.00 -26.18
N LYS A 159 3.55 -30.32 -26.94
CA LYS A 159 4.10 -29.02 -26.56
C LYS A 159 3.08 -27.90 -26.84
N ILE A 160 2.89 -27.00 -25.89
CA ILE A 160 1.95 -25.88 -25.97
C ILE A 160 2.59 -24.60 -25.45
N ASP A 161 2.34 -23.45 -26.09
CA ASP A 161 2.83 -22.15 -25.59
C ASP A 161 1.83 -21.54 -24.60
N VAL A 162 2.21 -21.57 -23.31
CA VAL A 162 1.45 -20.99 -22.19
C VAL A 162 2.25 -19.92 -21.44
N ARG A 163 3.22 -19.28 -22.11
CA ARG A 163 4.06 -18.24 -21.51
C ARG A 163 3.25 -17.00 -21.11
N GLY A 164 3.72 -16.27 -20.10
CA GLY A 164 3.06 -15.07 -19.56
C GLY A 164 2.47 -15.32 -18.17
N GLY A 165 1.53 -14.47 -17.76
CA GLY A 165 0.84 -14.61 -16.48
C GLY A 165 1.75 -14.29 -15.31
N TRP A 166 1.37 -14.75 -14.13
CA TRP A 166 2.11 -14.49 -12.90
C TRP A 166 2.55 -15.78 -12.22
N HIS A 167 3.74 -15.76 -11.64
CA HIS A 167 4.13 -16.67 -10.56
C HIS A 167 3.19 -16.45 -9.38
N ASP A 168 2.68 -17.53 -8.81
CA ASP A 168 1.58 -17.45 -7.85
C ASP A 168 2.01 -16.83 -6.50
N ALA A 169 3.20 -17.23 -6.05
CA ALA A 169 3.84 -16.70 -4.85
C ALA A 169 5.37 -16.63 -5.04
N THR A 170 6.18 -17.22 -4.15
CA THR A 170 7.63 -17.29 -4.38
C THR A 170 8.09 -18.49 -5.18
N ASP A 171 7.26 -19.51 -5.24
CA ASP A 171 7.37 -20.58 -6.21
C ASP A 171 7.06 -20.04 -7.61
N TYR A 172 7.38 -20.83 -8.64
CA TYR A 172 7.09 -20.43 -10.02
C TYR A 172 5.88 -21.14 -10.61
N LEU A 173 5.08 -21.78 -9.77
CA LEU A 173 3.78 -22.32 -10.15
C LEU A 173 2.87 -21.19 -10.62
N GLN A 174 1.97 -21.53 -11.53
CA GLN A 174 0.99 -20.58 -12.06
C GLN A 174 -0.35 -21.29 -12.15
N TYR A 175 -1.37 -20.73 -11.48
CA TYR A 175 -2.70 -21.31 -11.45
C TYR A 175 -3.70 -20.42 -12.16
N GLN A 176 -4.57 -21.05 -12.95
CA GLN A 176 -5.67 -20.35 -13.59
C GLN A 176 -6.63 -19.79 -12.53
N THR A 177 -6.90 -20.56 -11.47
CA THR A 177 -7.78 -20.16 -10.36
C THR A 177 -7.37 -18.83 -9.73
N THR A 178 -6.11 -18.66 -9.32
CA THR A 178 -5.64 -17.41 -8.69
C THR A 178 -5.46 -16.27 -9.69
N SER A 179 -4.95 -16.56 -10.88
CA SER A 179 -4.72 -15.53 -11.91
C SER A 179 -6.02 -14.97 -12.48
N ALA A 180 -7.05 -15.80 -12.69
CA ALA A 180 -8.36 -15.34 -13.10
C ALA A 180 -8.99 -14.45 -12.04
N THR A 181 -8.99 -14.88 -10.77
CA THR A 181 -9.47 -14.06 -9.65
C THR A 181 -8.69 -12.75 -9.51
N ALA A 182 -7.36 -12.76 -9.64
CA ALA A 182 -6.54 -11.55 -9.59
C ALA A 182 -6.90 -10.57 -10.72
N ALA A 183 -7.00 -11.05 -11.96
CA ALA A 183 -7.44 -10.24 -13.09
C ALA A 183 -8.85 -9.65 -12.84
N TYR A 184 -9.78 -10.47 -12.34
CA TYR A 184 -11.12 -10.02 -11.98
C TYR A 184 -11.08 -8.92 -10.91
N HIS A 185 -10.32 -9.11 -9.82
CA HIS A 185 -10.20 -8.11 -8.75
C HIS A 185 -9.61 -6.78 -9.23
N LEU A 186 -8.60 -6.81 -10.10
CA LEU A 186 -8.03 -5.59 -10.69
C LEU A 186 -9.04 -4.87 -11.60
N MET A 187 -9.79 -5.61 -12.42
CA MET A 187 -10.87 -5.03 -13.25
C MET A 187 -12.01 -4.48 -12.40
N PHE A 188 -12.40 -5.19 -11.35
CA PHE A 188 -13.41 -4.75 -10.40
C PHE A 188 -12.96 -3.48 -9.67
N ALA A 189 -11.70 -3.42 -9.24
CA ALA A 189 -11.10 -2.23 -8.66
C ALA A 189 -11.20 -1.05 -9.62
N TRP A 190 -10.78 -1.23 -10.88
CA TRP A 190 -10.91 -0.22 -11.93
C TRP A 190 -12.37 0.22 -12.07
N GLU A 191 -13.29 -0.67 -12.40
CA GLU A 191 -14.69 -0.37 -12.73
C GLU A 191 -15.42 0.36 -11.60
N GLN A 192 -15.19 -0.04 -10.35
CA GLN A 192 -15.93 0.49 -9.21
C GLN A 192 -15.51 1.89 -8.75
N GLN A 193 -14.37 2.42 -9.23
CA GLN A 193 -13.92 3.77 -8.90
C GLN A 193 -14.63 4.84 -9.73
N LYS A 194 -15.10 5.91 -9.06
CA LYS A 194 -15.68 7.08 -9.73
C LYS A 194 -14.59 7.96 -10.36
N ASP A 195 -13.58 8.31 -9.58
CA ASP A 195 -12.41 9.02 -10.06
C ASP A 195 -11.32 8.00 -10.41
N LYS A 196 -11.11 7.79 -11.72
CA LYS A 196 -10.10 6.86 -12.24
C LYS A 196 -8.67 7.40 -12.09
N SER A 197 -8.47 8.67 -11.75
CA SER A 197 -7.14 9.27 -11.60
C SER A 197 -6.37 8.75 -10.38
N VAL A 198 -6.99 7.93 -9.53
CA VAL A 198 -6.27 7.17 -8.50
C VAL A 198 -5.29 6.17 -9.12
N PHE A 199 -5.61 5.61 -10.28
CA PHE A 199 -4.71 4.72 -11.02
C PHE A 199 -3.79 5.55 -11.91
N LYS A 200 -2.48 5.47 -11.68
CA LYS A 200 -1.51 6.22 -12.47
C LYS A 200 -1.08 5.45 -13.72
N ASP A 201 -0.47 6.19 -14.64
CA ASP A 201 0.22 5.67 -15.83
C ASP A 201 1.69 6.04 -15.68
N LEU A 202 2.45 5.12 -15.08
CA LEU A 202 3.87 5.29 -14.73
C LEU A 202 4.75 4.25 -15.42
N TYR A 203 4.18 3.18 -15.96
CA TYR A 203 4.88 2.07 -16.60
C TYR A 203 4.26 1.73 -17.95
N ASP A 204 5.07 1.21 -18.87
CA ASP A 204 4.60 0.75 -20.17
C ASP A 204 3.88 -0.60 -20.01
N ALA A 205 3.20 -1.07 -21.06
CA ALA A 205 2.51 -2.37 -21.07
C ALA A 205 3.41 -3.57 -20.70
N ARG A 206 4.72 -3.37 -20.85
CA ARG A 206 5.80 -4.29 -20.53
C ARG A 206 6.22 -4.22 -19.05
N GLY A 207 5.58 -3.39 -18.24
CA GLY A 207 5.87 -3.18 -16.82
C GLY A 207 7.17 -2.42 -16.55
N ARG A 208 7.72 -1.70 -17.53
CA ARG A 208 8.98 -0.93 -17.42
C ARG A 208 8.65 0.55 -17.27
N LYS A 209 9.48 1.32 -16.55
CA LYS A 209 9.20 2.74 -16.27
C LYS A 209 8.99 3.56 -17.54
N GLY A 210 7.94 4.38 -17.56
CA GLY A 210 7.56 5.29 -18.64
C GLY A 210 6.09 5.11 -19.01
N SER A 211 5.37 6.21 -19.21
CA SER A 211 3.93 6.17 -19.54
C SER A 211 3.68 5.71 -20.99
N ASN A 212 2.59 4.98 -21.20
CA ASN A 212 2.09 4.58 -22.53
C ASN A 212 0.70 5.13 -22.87
N GLY A 213 0.10 5.93 -21.99
CA GLY A 213 -1.25 6.48 -22.12
C GLY A 213 -2.35 5.56 -21.57
N ILE A 214 -2.01 4.42 -20.98
CA ILE A 214 -2.92 3.45 -20.37
C ILE A 214 -2.62 3.40 -18.87
N PRO A 215 -3.62 3.55 -17.98
CA PRO A 215 -3.40 3.35 -16.55
C PRO A 215 -2.80 1.97 -16.26
N ASP A 216 -1.77 1.93 -15.41
CA ASP A 216 -0.95 0.73 -15.14
C ASP A 216 -1.80 -0.49 -14.74
N ILE A 217 -2.90 -0.26 -14.00
CA ILE A 217 -3.80 -1.33 -13.58
C ILE A 217 -4.41 -2.07 -14.78
N LEU A 218 -4.70 -1.37 -15.88
CA LEU A 218 -5.26 -1.96 -17.09
C LEU A 218 -4.21 -2.72 -17.91
N ASP A 219 -2.96 -2.25 -17.90
CA ASP A 219 -1.84 -3.00 -18.48
C ASP A 219 -1.59 -4.30 -17.71
N GLU A 220 -1.67 -4.27 -16.37
CA GLU A 220 -1.56 -5.46 -15.54
C GLU A 220 -2.75 -6.42 -15.76
N VAL A 221 -3.98 -5.90 -15.86
CA VAL A 221 -5.16 -6.69 -16.24
C VAL A 221 -4.94 -7.37 -17.59
N LYS A 222 -4.50 -6.62 -18.60
CA LYS A 222 -4.28 -7.16 -19.94
C LYS A 222 -3.23 -8.28 -19.92
N TRP A 223 -2.17 -8.12 -19.13
CA TRP A 223 -1.15 -9.15 -18.95
C TRP A 223 -1.72 -10.49 -18.46
N GLY A 224 -2.61 -10.45 -17.47
CA GLY A 224 -3.32 -11.63 -16.95
C GLY A 224 -4.28 -12.24 -17.99
N LEU A 225 -5.10 -11.41 -18.65
CA LEU A 225 -6.07 -11.87 -19.63
C LEU A 225 -5.42 -12.48 -20.88
N ASP A 226 -4.31 -11.90 -21.36
CA ASP A 226 -3.52 -12.46 -22.46
C ASP A 226 -2.99 -13.86 -22.12
N TRP A 227 -2.60 -14.09 -20.87
CA TRP A 227 -2.18 -15.42 -20.40
C TRP A 227 -3.35 -16.39 -20.29
N LEU A 228 -4.49 -15.96 -19.74
CA LEU A 228 -5.69 -16.78 -19.65
C LEU A 228 -6.18 -17.25 -21.03
N ILE A 229 -6.06 -16.42 -22.07
CA ILE A 229 -6.35 -16.85 -23.46
C ILE A 229 -5.47 -18.05 -23.87
N ARG A 230 -4.19 -18.06 -23.49
CA ARG A 230 -3.29 -19.19 -23.76
C ARG A 230 -3.64 -20.42 -22.92
N MET A 231 -4.20 -20.24 -21.72
CA MET A 231 -4.68 -21.32 -20.86
C MET A 231 -6.05 -21.88 -21.30
N ASN A 232 -6.75 -21.21 -22.21
CA ASN A 232 -7.93 -21.73 -22.89
C ASN A 232 -7.85 -21.49 -24.42
N PRO A 233 -6.98 -22.22 -25.15
CA PRO A 233 -6.74 -21.95 -26.57
C PRO A 233 -7.95 -22.24 -27.46
N GLU A 234 -8.77 -23.23 -27.10
CA GLU A 234 -9.92 -23.71 -27.87
C GLU A 234 -11.12 -23.92 -26.93
N ASP A 235 -12.33 -24.03 -27.50
CA ASP A 235 -13.52 -24.38 -26.71
C ASP A 235 -13.29 -25.70 -25.96
N LYS A 236 -13.56 -25.70 -24.65
CA LYS A 236 -13.34 -26.82 -23.70
C LYS A 236 -11.89 -27.36 -23.59
N VAL A 237 -10.92 -26.81 -24.32
CA VAL A 237 -9.50 -27.07 -24.06
C VAL A 237 -9.02 -26.04 -23.05
N MET A 238 -9.06 -26.37 -21.77
CA MET A 238 -8.74 -25.47 -20.66
C MET A 238 -7.70 -26.11 -19.74
N PHE A 239 -6.77 -25.31 -19.22
CA PHE A 239 -5.68 -25.76 -18.36
C PHE A 239 -5.78 -25.12 -16.97
N ASN A 240 -5.62 -25.92 -15.92
CA ASN A 240 -5.76 -25.44 -14.55
C ASN A 240 -4.48 -24.82 -13.99
N GLN A 241 -3.31 -25.35 -14.37
CA GLN A 241 -2.03 -24.89 -13.84
C GLN A 241 -0.84 -25.21 -14.76
N ILE A 242 0.24 -24.47 -14.56
CA ILE A 242 1.58 -24.77 -15.07
C ILE A 242 2.46 -25.21 -13.90
N ALA A 243 3.24 -26.26 -14.11
CA ALA A 243 4.08 -26.93 -13.12
C ALA A 243 3.30 -27.57 -11.96
N ASP A 244 4.03 -28.13 -11.00
CA ASP A 244 3.54 -28.75 -9.78
C ASP A 244 4.62 -28.64 -8.68
N ASP A 245 4.31 -29.11 -7.48
CA ASP A 245 5.11 -29.00 -6.25
C ASP A 245 6.56 -29.55 -6.34
N ARG A 246 6.97 -30.18 -7.45
CA ARG A 246 8.40 -30.33 -7.79
C ARG A 246 9.13 -28.98 -7.90
N ASP A 247 8.43 -27.88 -8.15
CA ASP A 247 8.96 -26.51 -8.16
C ASP A 247 9.63 -26.13 -6.83
N HIS A 248 9.22 -26.75 -5.72
CA HIS A 248 9.75 -26.48 -4.38
C HIS A 248 11.16 -27.07 -4.15
N ALA A 249 11.98 -27.15 -5.20
CA ALA A 249 13.37 -27.62 -5.16
C ALA A 249 14.35 -26.64 -4.50
N GLY A 250 13.87 -25.44 -4.12
CA GLY A 250 14.62 -24.42 -3.38
C GLY A 250 14.53 -23.03 -4.00
N PHE A 251 14.95 -22.03 -3.23
CA PHE A 251 15.00 -20.64 -3.67
C PHE A 251 15.95 -20.45 -4.85
N ARG A 252 15.47 -19.77 -5.89
CA ARG A 252 16.25 -19.41 -7.08
C ARG A 252 15.70 -18.11 -7.67
N LEU A 253 16.21 -17.66 -8.80
CA LEU A 253 15.52 -16.61 -9.59
C LEU A 253 14.81 -17.30 -10.76
N PRO A 254 13.71 -16.76 -11.30
CA PRO A 254 12.89 -17.48 -12.27
C PRO A 254 13.65 -17.81 -13.57
N GLN A 255 14.59 -16.95 -14.00
CA GLN A 255 15.46 -17.22 -15.15
C GLN A 255 16.48 -18.34 -14.91
N ASN A 256 16.74 -18.67 -13.64
CA ASN A 256 17.67 -19.71 -13.21
C ASN A 256 16.94 -20.99 -12.80
N ASP A 257 15.64 -21.07 -13.06
CA ASP A 257 14.87 -22.27 -12.79
C ASP A 257 15.30 -23.42 -13.72
N LYS A 258 15.76 -24.50 -13.11
CA LYS A 258 16.26 -25.72 -13.79
C LYS A 258 15.60 -26.99 -13.27
N VAL A 259 14.45 -26.87 -12.60
CA VAL A 259 13.68 -28.04 -12.16
C VAL A 259 13.34 -28.92 -13.38
N ASP A 260 13.56 -30.23 -13.24
CA ASP A 260 13.27 -31.21 -14.28
C ASP A 260 11.94 -31.91 -13.98
N TYR A 261 10.96 -31.68 -14.85
CA TYR A 261 9.64 -32.29 -14.75
C TYR A 261 9.50 -33.59 -15.57
N GLY A 262 10.57 -34.07 -16.20
CA GLY A 262 10.61 -35.29 -17.03
C GLY A 262 11.02 -35.05 -18.48
N TRP A 263 11.26 -33.80 -18.88
CA TRP A 263 11.66 -33.40 -20.24
C TRP A 263 13.08 -32.83 -20.31
N GLY A 264 13.84 -32.88 -19.22
CA GLY A 264 15.18 -32.31 -19.07
C GLY A 264 15.20 -31.09 -18.15
N ALA A 265 16.38 -30.74 -17.65
CA ALA A 265 16.57 -29.65 -16.71
C ALA A 265 16.23 -28.28 -17.34
N GLY A 266 15.14 -27.66 -16.89
CA GLY A 266 14.69 -26.35 -17.36
C GLY A 266 14.18 -26.31 -18.80
N THR A 267 13.77 -27.46 -19.37
CA THR A 267 13.36 -27.58 -20.79
C THR A 267 11.84 -27.77 -20.98
N GLY A 268 11.04 -27.43 -19.98
CA GLY A 268 9.58 -27.37 -20.05
C GLY A 268 8.89 -27.85 -18.76
N ARG A 269 7.68 -27.34 -18.53
CA ARG A 269 6.86 -27.60 -17.33
C ARG A 269 5.53 -28.29 -17.72
N PRO A 270 4.97 -29.16 -16.86
CA PRO A 270 3.68 -29.79 -17.15
C PRO A 270 2.57 -28.76 -17.13
N VAL A 271 1.62 -28.89 -18.04
CA VAL A 271 0.44 -28.03 -18.16
C VAL A 271 -0.79 -28.91 -17.96
N TYR A 272 -1.41 -28.80 -16.79
CA TYR A 272 -2.48 -29.72 -16.39
C TYR A 272 -3.79 -29.35 -17.03
N PHE A 273 -4.36 -30.29 -17.78
CA PHE A 273 -5.68 -30.15 -18.38
C PHE A 273 -6.79 -30.17 -17.33
N VAL A 274 -7.85 -29.38 -17.53
CA VAL A 274 -9.07 -29.42 -16.72
C VAL A 274 -9.85 -30.70 -17.08
N THR A 275 -9.51 -31.80 -16.41
CA THR A 275 -10.12 -33.11 -16.70
C THR A 275 -11.54 -33.26 -16.16
N GLY A 276 -11.94 -32.43 -15.18
CA GLY A 276 -13.15 -32.59 -14.36
C GLY A 276 -13.21 -33.87 -13.51
N GLU A 277 -12.13 -34.64 -13.47
CA GLU A 277 -11.94 -35.83 -12.61
C GLU A 277 -10.73 -35.62 -11.70
N ARG A 278 -10.53 -36.53 -10.75
CA ARG A 278 -9.32 -36.56 -9.92
C ARG A 278 -8.04 -36.68 -10.77
N GLN A 279 -7.03 -35.86 -10.46
CA GLN A 279 -5.81 -35.66 -11.28
C GLN A 279 -4.52 -35.81 -10.46
N GLY A 280 -3.42 -36.19 -11.12
CA GLY A 280 -2.08 -36.24 -10.55
C GLY A 280 -1.17 -37.22 -11.27
N LEU A 281 0.13 -36.88 -11.40
CA LEU A 281 1.09 -37.64 -12.21
C LEU A 281 1.74 -38.82 -11.48
N LYS A 282 1.59 -38.90 -10.16
CA LYS A 282 2.22 -39.93 -9.32
C LYS A 282 1.27 -40.38 -8.20
N LYS A 283 1.81 -40.75 -7.04
CA LYS A 283 1.07 -41.34 -5.91
C LYS A 283 0.05 -40.38 -5.27
N HIS A 284 0.27 -39.07 -5.40
CA HIS A 284 -0.63 -38.05 -4.87
C HIS A 284 -1.60 -37.64 -5.97
N ILE A 285 -2.89 -37.66 -5.63
CA ILE A 285 -4.01 -37.38 -6.53
C ILE A 285 -4.92 -36.39 -5.81
N ASN A 286 -5.39 -35.35 -6.50
CA ASN A 286 -6.32 -34.37 -5.94
C ASN A 286 -7.76 -34.93 -5.82
N ARG A 287 -8.72 -34.09 -5.43
CA ARG A 287 -10.13 -34.47 -5.24
C ARG A 287 -11.07 -33.65 -6.12
N THR A 288 -10.62 -33.28 -7.31
CA THR A 288 -11.45 -32.64 -8.34
C THR A 288 -12.72 -33.44 -8.60
N THR A 289 -13.84 -32.74 -8.77
CA THR A 289 -15.17 -33.33 -9.02
C THR A 289 -15.87 -32.78 -10.27
N GLY A 290 -15.38 -31.68 -10.83
CA GLY A 290 -15.95 -31.06 -12.02
C GLY A 290 -15.07 -29.93 -12.54
N VAL A 291 -15.56 -29.16 -13.51
CA VAL A 291 -14.77 -28.14 -14.24
C VAL A 291 -15.13 -26.71 -13.84
N SER A 292 -16.19 -26.57 -13.06
CA SER A 292 -16.94 -25.33 -12.91
C SER A 292 -16.20 -24.24 -12.18
N SER A 293 -15.39 -24.54 -11.16
CA SER A 293 -14.69 -23.48 -10.43
C SER A 293 -13.68 -22.77 -11.34
N THR A 294 -12.85 -23.54 -12.05
CA THR A 294 -11.90 -23.02 -13.05
C THR A 294 -12.60 -22.36 -14.23
N ALA A 295 -13.61 -23.01 -14.83
CA ALA A 295 -14.32 -22.46 -15.99
C ALA A 295 -15.20 -21.24 -15.64
N GLY A 296 -15.80 -21.20 -14.44
CA GLY A 296 -16.59 -20.09 -13.93
C GLY A 296 -15.74 -18.85 -13.64
N LYS A 297 -14.59 -19.01 -12.97
CA LYS A 297 -13.62 -17.92 -12.75
C LYS A 297 -13.11 -17.33 -14.06
N PHE A 298 -12.84 -18.19 -15.04
CA PHE A 298 -12.49 -17.74 -16.38
C PHE A 298 -13.63 -16.98 -17.04
N ALA A 299 -14.85 -17.53 -17.01
CA ALA A 299 -16.03 -16.92 -17.62
C ALA A 299 -16.33 -15.54 -17.02
N SER A 300 -16.26 -15.39 -15.69
CA SER A 300 -16.50 -14.12 -15.01
C SER A 300 -15.44 -13.07 -15.36
N SER A 301 -14.16 -13.46 -15.36
CA SER A 301 -13.05 -12.60 -15.75
C SER A 301 -13.20 -12.11 -17.18
N PHE A 302 -13.55 -13.00 -18.12
CA PHE A 302 -13.69 -12.65 -19.52
C PHE A 302 -14.97 -11.86 -19.80
N ALA A 303 -16.06 -12.12 -19.06
CA ALA A 303 -17.27 -11.30 -19.14
C ALA A 303 -16.99 -9.84 -18.72
N LEU A 304 -16.28 -9.63 -17.61
CA LEU A 304 -15.90 -8.29 -17.16
C LEU A 304 -14.86 -7.65 -18.08
N GLY A 305 -13.87 -8.43 -18.53
CA GLY A 305 -12.85 -7.98 -19.47
C GLY A 305 -13.42 -7.49 -20.80
N ALA A 306 -14.43 -8.18 -21.33
CA ALA A 306 -15.14 -7.75 -22.53
C ALA A 306 -15.70 -6.33 -22.38
N GLU A 307 -16.24 -5.99 -21.22
CA GLU A 307 -16.80 -4.65 -20.97
C GLU A 307 -15.71 -3.60 -20.72
N VAL A 308 -14.69 -3.91 -19.91
CA VAL A 308 -13.56 -3.00 -19.63
C VAL A 308 -12.83 -2.61 -20.92
N PHE A 309 -12.57 -3.56 -21.81
CA PHE A 309 -11.82 -3.32 -23.05
C PHE A 309 -12.68 -2.90 -24.23
N LYS A 310 -14.01 -2.84 -24.10
CA LYS A 310 -14.93 -2.52 -25.20
C LYS A 310 -14.58 -1.27 -26.01
N ASN A 311 -14.09 -0.24 -25.32
CA ASN A 311 -13.69 1.04 -25.93
C ASN A 311 -12.17 1.21 -26.07
N ILE A 312 -11.38 0.29 -25.50
CA ILE A 312 -9.92 0.35 -25.47
C ILE A 312 -9.36 -0.53 -26.60
N ASP A 313 -9.85 -1.76 -26.69
CA ASP A 313 -9.49 -2.78 -27.67
C ASP A 313 -10.73 -3.62 -28.02
N PRO A 314 -11.55 -3.17 -29.01
CA PRO A 314 -12.80 -3.84 -29.38
C PRO A 314 -12.62 -5.27 -29.91
N GLU A 315 -11.47 -5.58 -30.53
CA GLU A 315 -11.19 -6.93 -31.04
C GLU A 315 -10.91 -7.88 -29.87
N PHE A 316 -10.08 -7.45 -28.91
CA PHE A 316 -9.85 -8.19 -27.69
C PHE A 316 -11.13 -8.37 -26.87
N SER A 317 -11.97 -7.33 -26.79
CA SER A 317 -13.30 -7.37 -26.17
C SER A 317 -14.19 -8.46 -26.75
N GLU A 318 -14.27 -8.57 -28.09
CA GLU A 318 -15.11 -9.60 -28.73
C GLU A 318 -14.58 -11.03 -28.52
N ILE A 319 -13.25 -11.21 -28.56
CA ILE A 319 -12.63 -12.49 -28.21
C ILE A 319 -13.02 -12.90 -26.79
N MET A 320 -12.96 -11.95 -25.85
CA MET A 320 -13.32 -12.22 -24.46
C MET A 320 -14.80 -12.57 -24.31
N ARG A 321 -15.69 -11.84 -24.98
CA ARG A 321 -17.14 -12.11 -24.93
C ARG A 321 -17.46 -13.54 -25.39
N ILE A 322 -16.92 -13.96 -26.53
CA ILE A 322 -17.14 -15.32 -27.08
C ILE A 322 -16.62 -16.38 -26.10
N LYS A 323 -15.40 -16.20 -25.60
CA LYS A 323 -14.77 -17.14 -24.68
C LYS A 323 -15.49 -17.21 -23.33
N ALA A 324 -16.02 -16.09 -22.83
CA ALA A 324 -16.81 -16.06 -21.61
C ALA A 324 -18.08 -16.90 -21.73
N GLU A 325 -18.82 -16.78 -22.84
CA GLU A 325 -20.03 -17.56 -23.10
C GLU A 325 -19.74 -19.06 -23.21
N GLN A 326 -18.66 -19.42 -23.91
CA GLN A 326 -18.19 -20.81 -24.04
C GLN A 326 -17.79 -21.41 -22.68
N ALA A 327 -16.97 -20.69 -21.91
CA ALA A 327 -16.53 -21.13 -20.59
C ALA A 327 -17.69 -21.23 -19.60
N PHE A 328 -18.66 -20.31 -19.64
CA PHE A 328 -19.88 -20.41 -18.84
C PHE A 328 -20.67 -21.67 -19.18
N ALA A 329 -20.86 -21.97 -20.47
CA ALA A 329 -21.54 -23.18 -20.90
C ALA A 329 -20.81 -24.45 -20.43
N PHE A 330 -19.47 -24.47 -20.52
CA PHE A 330 -18.66 -25.57 -20.02
C PHE A 330 -18.76 -25.75 -18.50
N ALA A 331 -18.76 -24.65 -17.75
CA ALA A 331 -18.94 -24.67 -16.29
C ALA A 331 -20.29 -25.28 -15.87
N VAL A 332 -21.36 -25.00 -16.61
CA VAL A 332 -22.70 -25.54 -16.33
C VAL A 332 -22.83 -27.00 -16.79
N GLU A 333 -22.15 -27.40 -17.87
CA GLU A 333 -22.21 -28.75 -18.42
C GLU A 333 -21.64 -29.81 -17.47
N ARG A 334 -20.61 -29.47 -16.70
CA ARG A 334 -19.96 -30.40 -15.76
C ARG A 334 -19.72 -29.79 -14.37
N PRO A 335 -20.78 -29.67 -13.55
CA PRO A 335 -20.74 -29.13 -12.20
C PRO A 335 -19.68 -29.77 -11.31
N GLY A 336 -18.93 -28.95 -10.59
CA GLY A 336 -17.97 -29.39 -9.56
C GLY A 336 -16.70 -28.54 -9.55
N ASN A 337 -15.91 -28.71 -8.49
CA ASN A 337 -14.65 -27.99 -8.28
C ASN A 337 -13.48 -28.66 -9.01
N THR A 338 -12.59 -27.86 -9.56
CA THR A 338 -11.26 -28.27 -10.06
C THR A 338 -10.20 -27.84 -9.06
N GLN A 339 -9.41 -28.80 -8.56
CA GLN A 339 -8.32 -28.55 -7.63
C GLN A 339 -6.98 -28.59 -8.37
N THR A 340 -5.98 -27.90 -7.80
CA THR A 340 -4.60 -28.01 -8.29
C THR A 340 -4.08 -29.45 -8.14
N ALA A 341 -3.14 -29.83 -9.00
CA ALA A 341 -2.49 -31.13 -9.02
C ALA A 341 -1.17 -31.08 -8.24
N CYS A 342 -0.83 -32.22 -7.64
CA CYS A 342 0.36 -32.41 -6.82
C CYS A 342 1.09 -33.71 -7.18
N VAL A 343 2.38 -33.80 -6.87
CA VAL A 343 3.25 -34.92 -7.26
C VAL A 343 4.12 -35.40 -6.09
N VAL A 344 4.81 -34.51 -5.39
CA VAL A 344 5.82 -34.86 -4.36
C VAL A 344 5.18 -34.98 -2.97
N SER A 345 4.28 -34.07 -2.66
CA SER A 345 3.55 -33.88 -1.41
C SER A 345 2.04 -34.07 -1.65
N PRO A 346 1.25 -34.49 -0.65
CA PRO A 346 -0.21 -34.58 -0.78
C PRO A 346 -0.92 -33.21 -0.75
N TYR A 347 -0.18 -32.10 -0.88
CA TYR A 347 -0.68 -30.74 -0.75
C TYR A 347 -1.10 -30.15 -2.09
N PHE A 348 -2.24 -29.48 -2.12
CA PHE A 348 -2.81 -28.80 -3.27
C PHE A 348 -3.83 -27.76 -2.76
N TYR A 349 -4.22 -26.81 -3.60
CA TYR A 349 -5.34 -25.88 -3.33
C TYR A 349 -6.63 -26.67 -3.30
N GLU A 350 -7.27 -26.67 -2.13
CA GLU A 350 -8.32 -27.62 -1.77
C GLU A 350 -9.73 -27.14 -2.12
N GLU A 351 -9.84 -26.26 -3.13
CA GLU A 351 -11.10 -25.66 -3.59
C GLU A 351 -12.24 -26.66 -3.63
N ASP A 352 -13.36 -26.29 -3.01
CA ASP A 352 -14.52 -27.13 -2.68
C ASP A 352 -15.84 -26.36 -2.98
N THR A 353 -15.73 -25.19 -3.62
CA THR A 353 -16.82 -24.33 -4.09
C THR A 353 -16.67 -24.09 -5.59
N TYR A 354 -17.75 -23.66 -6.22
CA TYR A 354 -17.82 -23.39 -7.66
C TYR A 354 -19.08 -22.62 -8.05
N VAL A 355 -20.11 -22.64 -7.20
CA VAL A 355 -21.40 -21.99 -7.49
C VAL A 355 -21.28 -20.47 -7.49
N ASP A 356 -20.45 -19.93 -6.60
CA ASP A 356 -20.01 -18.54 -6.53
C ASP A 356 -19.31 -18.08 -7.83
N ASP A 357 -18.52 -18.96 -8.44
CA ASP A 357 -17.83 -18.65 -9.71
C ASP A 357 -18.79 -18.57 -10.90
N ILE A 358 -19.73 -19.51 -10.99
CA ILE A 358 -20.76 -19.51 -12.04
C ILE A 358 -21.72 -18.33 -11.82
N GLU A 359 -22.11 -18.07 -10.57
CA GLU A 359 -22.92 -16.92 -10.21
C GLU A 359 -22.25 -15.64 -10.67
N LEU A 360 -20.98 -15.42 -10.30
CA LEU A 360 -20.26 -14.20 -10.64
C LEU A 360 -20.25 -13.96 -12.16
N ALA A 361 -20.05 -15.00 -12.96
CA ALA A 361 -20.11 -14.90 -14.41
C ALA A 361 -21.51 -14.48 -14.89
N ALA A 362 -22.57 -15.13 -14.43
CA ALA A 362 -23.95 -14.78 -14.79
C ALA A 362 -24.36 -13.39 -14.31
N ALA A 363 -23.95 -13.01 -13.09
CA ALA A 363 -24.21 -11.71 -12.49
C ALA A 363 -23.49 -10.60 -13.26
N THR A 364 -22.27 -10.85 -13.75
CA THR A 364 -21.53 -9.92 -14.61
C THR A 364 -22.24 -9.73 -15.95
N PHE A 365 -22.64 -10.82 -16.63
CA PHE A 365 -23.43 -10.72 -17.87
C PHE A 365 -24.73 -9.94 -17.65
N TYR A 366 -25.44 -10.19 -16.55
CA TYR A 366 -26.65 -9.44 -16.22
C TYR A 366 -26.35 -7.97 -15.95
N ASN A 367 -25.31 -7.65 -15.17
CA ASN A 367 -25.02 -6.27 -14.79
C ASN A 367 -24.79 -5.36 -16.02
N TYR A 368 -24.09 -5.85 -17.03
CA TYR A 368 -23.76 -5.06 -18.23
C TYR A 368 -24.72 -5.27 -19.40
N GLY A 369 -25.31 -6.46 -19.55
CA GLY A 369 -26.26 -6.77 -20.63
C GLY A 369 -27.74 -6.54 -20.29
N LYS A 370 -28.09 -6.50 -18.99
CA LYS A 370 -29.46 -6.31 -18.45
C LYS A 370 -30.50 -7.36 -18.89
N ASP A 371 -30.08 -8.49 -19.45
CA ASP A 371 -30.99 -9.58 -19.83
C ASP A 371 -31.50 -10.34 -18.58
N ALA A 372 -32.82 -10.46 -18.47
CA ALA A 372 -33.48 -11.18 -17.38
C ALA A 372 -33.11 -12.67 -17.31
N ALA A 373 -32.72 -13.30 -18.43
CA ALA A 373 -32.26 -14.68 -18.43
C ALA A 373 -30.92 -14.84 -17.68
N TRP A 374 -30.01 -13.87 -17.81
CA TRP A 374 -28.77 -13.86 -17.04
C TRP A 374 -29.03 -13.58 -15.56
N ARG A 375 -29.98 -12.70 -15.24
CA ARG A 375 -30.42 -12.48 -13.85
C ARG A 375 -30.94 -13.76 -13.20
N GLN A 376 -31.79 -14.53 -13.91
CA GLN A 376 -32.33 -15.78 -13.39
C GLN A 376 -31.25 -16.83 -13.14
N LYS A 377 -30.24 -16.92 -14.02
CA LYS A 377 -29.09 -17.81 -13.82
C LYS A 377 -28.25 -17.37 -12.63
N ALA A 378 -27.93 -16.09 -12.54
CA ALA A 378 -27.19 -15.53 -11.41
C ALA A 378 -27.94 -15.82 -10.11
N ASP A 379 -29.25 -15.58 -10.10
CA ASP A 379 -30.07 -15.82 -8.93
C ASP A 379 -30.09 -17.29 -8.50
N TYR A 380 -30.25 -18.22 -9.46
CA TYR A 380 -30.22 -19.65 -9.19
C TYR A 380 -28.90 -20.11 -8.57
N TRP A 381 -27.76 -19.68 -9.10
CA TRP A 381 -26.46 -20.10 -8.59
C TRP A 381 -26.13 -19.46 -7.24
N GLY A 382 -26.50 -18.20 -7.02
CA GLY A 382 -26.28 -17.52 -5.74
C GLY A 382 -27.11 -18.07 -4.58
N GLU A 383 -28.32 -18.57 -4.85
CA GLU A 383 -29.14 -19.24 -3.82
C GLU A 383 -28.52 -20.56 -3.30
N LEU A 384 -27.57 -21.15 -4.02
CA LEU A 384 -26.89 -22.38 -3.58
C LEU A 384 -25.80 -22.12 -2.53
N GLU A 385 -25.28 -20.90 -2.47
CA GLU A 385 -24.32 -20.45 -1.45
C GLU A 385 -24.74 -19.08 -0.88
N PRO A 386 -25.80 -19.02 -0.03
CA PRO A 386 -26.26 -17.76 0.56
C PRO A 386 -25.19 -17.00 1.35
N VAL A 387 -24.21 -17.71 1.92
CA VAL A 387 -23.10 -17.13 2.67
C VAL A 387 -21.83 -17.87 2.27
N THR A 388 -20.76 -17.12 1.97
CA THR A 388 -19.46 -17.73 1.67
C THR A 388 -19.02 -18.63 2.84
N PRO A 389 -18.77 -19.94 2.62
CA PRO A 389 -18.77 -20.94 3.69
C PRO A 389 -17.79 -20.67 4.84
N TRP A 390 -16.62 -20.10 4.57
CA TRP A 390 -15.66 -19.80 5.62
C TRP A 390 -16.17 -18.71 6.59
N MET A 391 -16.99 -17.77 6.11
CA MET A 391 -17.58 -16.69 6.92
C MET A 391 -18.60 -17.26 7.90
N GLU A 392 -19.42 -18.21 7.48
CA GLU A 392 -20.40 -18.91 8.33
C GLU A 392 -19.69 -19.91 9.27
N LEU A 393 -18.91 -20.83 8.69
CA LEU A 393 -18.34 -21.98 9.41
C LEU A 393 -17.18 -21.61 10.33
N GLY A 394 -16.49 -20.50 10.09
CA GLY A 394 -15.33 -20.07 10.87
C GLY A 394 -14.13 -21.00 10.80
N ARG A 395 -14.01 -21.75 9.70
CA ARG A 395 -12.93 -22.72 9.43
C ARG A 395 -12.81 -22.98 7.94
N GLY A 396 -11.70 -23.58 7.54
CA GLY A 396 -11.44 -24.03 6.18
C GLY A 396 -10.09 -24.70 6.09
N ARG A 397 -9.83 -25.38 4.97
CA ARG A 397 -8.49 -25.82 4.58
C ARG A 397 -7.87 -24.81 3.59
N HIS A 398 -6.63 -25.05 3.19
CA HIS A 398 -5.93 -24.14 2.28
C HIS A 398 -6.69 -24.02 0.95
N TYR A 399 -7.12 -22.79 0.61
CA TYR A 399 -7.94 -22.48 -0.57
C TYR A 399 -9.27 -23.25 -0.68
N GLN A 400 -9.82 -23.81 0.40
CA GLN A 400 -11.03 -24.64 0.32
C GLN A 400 -12.26 -23.88 -0.20
N TYR A 401 -12.41 -22.61 0.15
CA TYR A 401 -13.58 -21.78 -0.16
C TYR A 401 -13.16 -20.54 -0.96
N TYR A 402 -12.36 -20.76 -2.00
CA TYR A 402 -11.76 -19.73 -2.84
C TYR A 402 -12.73 -19.33 -3.98
N PRO A 403 -12.96 -18.03 -4.26
CA PRO A 403 -12.07 -16.86 -4.12
C PRO A 403 -12.19 -16.06 -2.81
N PHE A 404 -12.73 -16.67 -1.74
CA PHE A 404 -12.94 -16.09 -0.41
C PHE A 404 -13.97 -14.94 -0.33
N ILE A 405 -14.44 -14.41 -1.46
CA ILE A 405 -15.55 -13.45 -1.53
C ILE A 405 -16.44 -13.76 -2.74
N ASN A 406 -17.75 -13.74 -2.54
CA ASN A 406 -18.71 -13.82 -3.64
C ASN A 406 -19.10 -12.41 -4.12
N LEU A 407 -18.50 -11.95 -5.23
CA LEU A 407 -18.83 -10.66 -5.85
C LEU A 407 -20.11 -10.70 -6.70
N GLY A 408 -20.65 -11.89 -6.98
CA GLY A 408 -21.94 -12.08 -7.64
C GLY A 408 -23.07 -11.52 -6.76
N HIS A 409 -22.98 -11.82 -5.46
CA HIS A 409 -23.86 -11.25 -4.45
C HIS A 409 -23.89 -9.72 -4.50
N TYR A 410 -22.74 -9.06 -4.68
CA TYR A 410 -22.70 -7.60 -4.76
C TYR A 410 -23.45 -7.06 -5.98
N TYR A 411 -23.25 -7.64 -7.16
CA TYR A 411 -23.99 -7.21 -8.34
C TYR A 411 -25.49 -7.40 -8.17
N LEU A 412 -25.92 -8.53 -7.60
CA LEU A 412 -27.34 -8.78 -7.35
C LEU A 412 -27.90 -7.87 -6.24
N ALA A 413 -27.11 -7.54 -5.22
CA ALA A 413 -27.44 -6.55 -4.18
C ALA A 413 -27.55 -5.11 -4.70
N THR A 414 -27.09 -4.84 -5.92
CA THR A 414 -27.25 -3.55 -6.63
C THR A 414 -28.24 -3.62 -7.80
N SER A 415 -28.96 -4.75 -7.94
CA SER A 415 -29.99 -4.94 -8.96
C SER A 415 -31.11 -3.89 -8.84
N GLU A 416 -31.69 -3.54 -9.98
CA GLU A 416 -32.89 -2.68 -10.07
C GLU A 416 -34.16 -3.41 -9.58
N ASP A 417 -34.14 -4.75 -9.52
CA ASP A 417 -35.20 -5.54 -8.92
C ASP A 417 -35.04 -5.54 -7.39
N ASN A 418 -35.98 -4.91 -6.69
CA ASN A 418 -35.95 -4.78 -5.23
C ASN A 418 -35.96 -6.12 -4.50
N GLY A 419 -36.66 -7.14 -5.01
CA GLY A 419 -36.70 -8.46 -4.36
C GLY A 419 -35.35 -9.16 -4.42
N ILE A 420 -34.68 -9.10 -5.58
CA ILE A 420 -33.30 -9.57 -5.74
C ILE A 420 -32.36 -8.76 -4.85
N LYS A 421 -32.43 -7.43 -4.93
CA LYS A 421 -31.59 -6.53 -4.13
C LYS A 421 -31.68 -6.83 -2.64
N GLU A 422 -32.89 -6.90 -2.07
CA GLU A 422 -33.09 -7.16 -0.64
C GLU A 422 -32.58 -8.54 -0.22
N LYS A 423 -32.78 -9.57 -1.06
CA LYS A 423 -32.30 -10.93 -0.82
C LYS A 423 -30.77 -10.96 -0.70
N TYR A 424 -30.06 -10.41 -1.68
CA TYR A 424 -28.59 -10.46 -1.68
C TYR A 424 -27.94 -9.50 -0.68
N LEU A 425 -28.60 -8.39 -0.36
CA LEU A 425 -28.21 -7.58 0.81
C LEU A 425 -28.31 -8.39 2.12
N ALA A 426 -29.34 -9.23 2.28
CA ALA A 426 -29.47 -10.10 3.45
C ALA A 426 -28.37 -11.19 3.51
N TYR A 427 -27.99 -11.76 2.37
CA TYR A 427 -26.88 -12.72 2.26
C TYR A 427 -25.53 -12.11 2.63
N MET A 428 -25.18 -10.96 2.05
CA MET A 428 -23.97 -10.21 2.41
C MET A 428 -23.97 -9.84 3.90
N LYS A 429 -25.11 -9.40 4.43
CA LYS A 429 -25.29 -9.06 5.85
C LYS A 429 -25.06 -10.26 6.75
N GLN A 430 -25.60 -11.43 6.41
CA GLN A 430 -25.46 -12.63 7.24
C GLN A 430 -24.00 -13.02 7.42
N GLY A 431 -23.20 -13.01 6.34
CA GLY A 431 -21.75 -13.25 6.44
C GLY A 431 -21.05 -12.25 7.38
N LEU A 432 -21.41 -10.96 7.32
CA LEU A 432 -20.86 -9.94 8.20
C LEU A 432 -21.30 -10.12 9.67
N GLU A 433 -22.55 -10.56 9.91
CA GLU A 433 -22.99 -10.95 11.26
C GLU A 433 -22.22 -12.14 11.79
N ASP A 434 -21.92 -13.15 10.97
CA ASP A 434 -21.15 -14.33 11.40
C ASP A 434 -19.71 -13.95 11.79
N LEU A 435 -19.07 -13.07 11.00
CA LEU A 435 -17.75 -12.50 11.34
C LEU A 435 -17.80 -11.71 12.65
N LYS A 436 -18.79 -10.82 12.80
CA LYS A 436 -18.98 -9.99 14.00
C LYS A 436 -19.27 -10.83 15.24
N ASN A 437 -20.11 -11.86 15.12
CA ASN A 437 -20.43 -12.78 16.20
C ASN A 437 -19.20 -13.58 16.64
N ARG A 438 -18.36 -14.01 15.68
CA ARG A 438 -17.09 -14.68 15.98
C ARG A 438 -16.07 -13.72 16.61
N ALA A 439 -16.04 -12.47 16.18
CA ALA A 439 -15.20 -11.45 16.77
C ALA A 439 -15.57 -11.20 18.24
N ALA A 440 -16.87 -11.19 18.57
CA ALA A 440 -17.39 -11.01 19.92
C ALA A 440 -16.74 -9.81 20.65
N ASP A 441 -16.02 -10.04 21.73
CA ASP A 441 -15.29 -9.04 22.51
C ASP A 441 -13.78 -9.04 22.24
N ASP A 442 -13.35 -9.53 21.08
CA ASP A 442 -11.96 -9.50 20.61
C ASP A 442 -11.44 -8.05 20.53
N PRO A 443 -10.25 -7.74 21.06
CA PRO A 443 -9.70 -6.39 21.07
C PRO A 443 -9.50 -5.77 19.69
N PHE A 444 -9.33 -6.59 18.65
CA PHE A 444 -9.07 -6.19 17.28
C PHE A 444 -10.28 -6.37 16.36
N VAL A 445 -11.43 -6.85 16.88
CA VAL A 445 -12.66 -7.10 16.08
C VAL A 445 -12.35 -7.98 14.85
N TYR A 446 -11.47 -8.98 15.04
CA TYR A 446 -10.87 -9.68 13.91
C TYR A 446 -11.88 -10.58 13.16
N GLY A 447 -12.66 -11.41 13.86
CA GLY A 447 -13.76 -12.21 13.26
C GLY A 447 -13.38 -13.25 12.19
N VAL A 448 -12.19 -13.18 11.59
CA VAL A 448 -11.67 -14.05 10.53
C VAL A 448 -10.96 -15.26 11.15
N PRO A 449 -11.07 -16.48 10.58
CA PRO A 449 -10.30 -17.64 11.06
C PRO A 449 -8.81 -17.55 10.69
N PHE A 450 -7.93 -18.06 11.56
CA PHE A 450 -6.47 -18.03 11.35
C PHE A 450 -5.98 -19.24 10.54
N LEU A 451 -6.36 -19.27 9.27
CA LEU A 451 -5.93 -20.27 8.29
C LEU A 451 -4.68 -19.79 7.54
N TRP A 452 -3.97 -20.68 6.86
CA TRP A 452 -2.97 -20.26 5.86
C TRP A 452 -3.69 -19.38 4.81
N CYS A 453 -3.14 -18.18 4.56
CA CYS A 453 -3.72 -17.07 3.81
C CYS A 453 -4.81 -16.28 4.59
N SER A 454 -4.72 -16.19 5.92
CA SER A 454 -5.69 -15.44 6.74
C SER A 454 -5.89 -13.98 6.28
N ASN A 455 -4.85 -13.33 5.76
CA ASN A 455 -4.94 -11.97 5.25
C ASN A 455 -5.68 -11.88 3.91
N ASN A 456 -5.68 -12.93 3.09
CA ASN A 456 -6.55 -12.99 1.89
C ASN A 456 -8.03 -13.00 2.33
N LEU A 457 -8.34 -13.70 3.44
CA LEU A 457 -9.67 -13.68 4.06
C LEU A 457 -9.99 -12.29 4.66
N VAL A 458 -9.01 -11.58 5.21
CA VAL A 458 -9.17 -10.17 5.64
C VAL A 458 -9.50 -9.28 4.43
N SER A 459 -8.77 -9.42 3.32
CA SER A 459 -9.04 -8.71 2.06
C SER A 459 -10.48 -8.93 1.57
N ALA A 460 -10.97 -10.17 1.64
CA ALA A 460 -12.36 -10.51 1.34
C ALA A 460 -13.35 -9.86 2.31
N ALA A 461 -13.11 -9.97 3.63
CA ALA A 461 -14.02 -9.43 4.65
C ALA A 461 -14.15 -7.90 4.59
N ILE A 462 -13.04 -7.16 4.42
CA ILE A 462 -13.08 -5.69 4.31
C ILE A 462 -13.83 -5.26 3.04
N THR A 463 -13.61 -5.99 1.95
CA THR A 463 -14.27 -5.70 0.67
C THR A 463 -15.76 -5.95 0.80
N GLN A 464 -16.19 -7.06 1.41
CA GLN A 464 -17.61 -7.33 1.65
C GLN A 464 -18.26 -6.28 2.57
N ALA A 465 -17.60 -5.88 3.65
CA ALA A 465 -18.12 -4.85 4.56
C ALA A 465 -18.31 -3.51 3.84
N HIS A 466 -17.32 -3.08 3.07
CA HIS A 466 -17.37 -1.86 2.27
C HIS A 466 -18.46 -1.90 1.19
N LEU A 467 -18.54 -3.00 0.44
CA LEU A 467 -19.53 -3.19 -0.62
C LEU A 467 -20.95 -3.24 -0.06
N TYR A 468 -21.17 -3.94 1.06
CA TYR A 468 -22.46 -3.96 1.75
C TYR A 468 -22.87 -2.55 2.18
N ARG A 469 -21.97 -1.80 2.83
CA ARG A 469 -22.23 -0.40 3.23
C ARG A 469 -22.57 0.46 2.02
N LYS A 470 -21.84 0.33 0.92
CA LYS A 470 -22.09 1.09 -0.33
C LYS A 470 -23.45 0.73 -0.97
N ALA A 471 -23.84 -0.54 -0.98
CA ALA A 471 -25.09 -1.00 -1.60
C ALA A 471 -26.34 -0.73 -0.73
N SER A 472 -26.21 -0.83 0.59
CA SER A 472 -27.34 -0.71 1.53
C SER A 472 -27.47 0.67 2.18
N GLY A 473 -26.37 1.41 2.33
CA GLY A 473 -26.28 2.59 3.20
C GLY A 473 -26.19 2.26 4.70
N ASP A 474 -26.15 0.97 5.07
CA ASP A 474 -26.08 0.51 6.46
C ASP A 474 -24.64 0.53 6.98
N SER A 475 -24.39 1.32 8.02
CA SER A 475 -23.07 1.47 8.66
C SER A 475 -22.87 0.56 9.87
N THR A 476 -23.74 -0.43 10.11
CA THR A 476 -23.68 -1.33 11.28
C THR A 476 -22.32 -2.02 11.43
N TYR A 477 -21.62 -2.31 10.33
CA TYR A 477 -20.33 -2.99 10.32
C TYR A 477 -19.12 -2.07 10.09
N LEU A 478 -19.32 -0.75 10.11
CA LEU A 478 -18.24 0.20 9.81
C LEU A 478 -17.05 0.05 10.78
N GLU A 479 -17.29 -0.21 12.08
CA GLU A 479 -16.19 -0.44 13.03
C GLU A 479 -15.38 -1.69 12.66
N MET A 480 -16.04 -2.77 12.20
CA MET A 480 -15.38 -4.00 11.77
C MET A 480 -14.58 -3.77 10.48
N GLU A 481 -15.14 -3.05 9.50
CA GLU A 481 -14.46 -2.64 8.27
C GLU A 481 -13.15 -1.90 8.59
N MET A 482 -13.22 -0.87 9.46
CA MET A 482 -12.03 -0.11 9.87
C MET A 482 -11.04 -0.96 10.65
N ALA A 483 -11.51 -1.82 11.57
CA ALA A 483 -10.62 -2.65 12.38
C ALA A 483 -9.84 -3.67 11.54
N LEU A 484 -10.48 -4.29 10.55
CA LEU A 484 -9.85 -5.22 9.62
C LEU A 484 -8.88 -4.53 8.65
N ARG A 485 -9.16 -3.29 8.22
CA ARG A 485 -8.18 -2.47 7.49
C ARG A 485 -6.99 -2.14 8.40
N ASP A 486 -7.25 -1.65 9.60
CA ASP A 486 -6.22 -1.21 10.54
C ASP A 486 -5.33 -2.38 10.97
N TRP A 487 -5.87 -3.61 11.01
CA TRP A 487 -5.12 -4.85 11.20
C TRP A 487 -3.99 -5.01 10.19
N LEU A 488 -4.23 -4.72 8.91
CA LEU A 488 -3.22 -4.80 7.84
C LEU A 488 -2.07 -3.79 8.03
N PHE A 489 -2.24 -2.78 8.89
CA PHE A 489 -1.26 -1.71 9.10
C PHE A 489 -0.72 -1.62 10.53
N GLY A 490 -0.84 -2.68 11.33
CA GLY A 490 -0.23 -2.75 12.67
C GLY A 490 -1.19 -2.53 13.85
N CYS A 491 -2.49 -2.36 13.61
CA CYS A 491 -3.49 -2.49 14.67
C CYS A 491 -3.83 -3.96 14.91
N ASN A 492 -2.80 -4.73 15.26
CA ASN A 492 -2.82 -6.18 15.52
C ASN A 492 -1.87 -6.48 16.71
N PRO A 493 -1.86 -7.70 17.27
CA PRO A 493 -1.04 -8.03 18.44
C PRO A 493 0.44 -7.70 18.29
N TRP A 494 0.99 -7.91 17.09
CA TRP A 494 2.41 -7.76 16.77
C TRP A 494 2.83 -6.30 16.58
N GLY A 495 1.92 -5.44 16.12
CA GLY A 495 2.22 -4.04 15.84
C GLY A 495 2.91 -3.81 14.50
N THR A 496 2.87 -4.80 13.60
CA THR A 496 3.50 -4.78 12.28
C THR A 496 2.46 -4.75 11.16
N SER A 497 2.78 -4.11 10.04
CA SER A 497 1.96 -4.20 8.83
C SER A 497 2.01 -5.60 8.23
N MET A 498 1.00 -5.93 7.44
CA MET A 498 0.92 -7.16 6.66
C MET A 498 1.31 -6.93 5.18
N LEU A 499 1.70 -5.71 4.80
CA LEU A 499 2.15 -5.37 3.44
C LEU A 499 3.66 -5.13 3.43
N VAL A 500 4.37 -5.87 2.58
CA VAL A 500 5.82 -5.76 2.47
C VAL A 500 6.22 -4.35 2.02
N GLY A 501 7.02 -3.69 2.85
CA GLY A 501 7.57 -2.36 2.58
C GLY A 501 6.63 -1.18 2.84
N TYR A 502 5.46 -1.38 3.47
CA TYR A 502 4.49 -0.30 3.71
C TYR A 502 3.95 -0.25 5.15
N PRO A 503 3.76 0.94 5.74
CA PRO A 503 4.31 2.21 5.28
C PRO A 503 5.83 2.24 5.49
N GLU A 504 6.58 2.83 4.56
CA GLU A 504 8.02 3.00 4.72
C GLU A 504 8.34 3.84 5.97
N GLY A 505 9.22 3.36 6.86
CA GLY A 505 9.47 3.95 8.19
C GLY A 505 8.55 3.43 9.32
N GLY A 506 7.63 2.50 9.01
CA GLY A 506 6.89 1.67 9.96
C GLY A 506 7.53 0.29 10.18
N ASP A 507 6.90 -0.52 11.03
CA ASP A 507 7.15 -1.96 11.14
C ASP A 507 6.31 -2.69 10.09
N TYR A 508 6.96 -3.48 9.22
CA TYR A 508 6.41 -4.25 8.11
C TYR A 508 7.30 -5.49 7.88
N PRO A 509 6.86 -6.50 7.09
CA PRO A 509 7.65 -7.70 6.88
C PRO A 509 8.96 -7.40 6.13
N ASP A 510 10.10 -7.62 6.80
CA ASP A 510 11.45 -7.41 6.27
C ASP A 510 12.16 -8.72 5.87
N SER A 511 11.54 -9.85 6.21
CA SER A 511 12.05 -11.18 5.90
C SER A 511 10.98 -12.07 5.28
N PRO A 512 10.24 -11.61 4.24
CA PRO A 512 9.19 -12.43 3.63
C PRO A 512 9.77 -13.71 3.03
N HIS A 513 8.98 -14.79 3.03
CA HIS A 513 9.33 -16.04 2.37
C HIS A 513 9.40 -15.81 0.85
N SER A 514 10.57 -15.40 0.37
CA SER A 514 10.76 -15.07 -1.04
C SER A 514 12.17 -15.38 -1.54
N SER A 515 12.21 -15.92 -2.75
CA SER A 515 13.37 -16.08 -3.62
C SER A 515 14.12 -14.76 -3.83
N TYR A 516 13.42 -13.64 -3.95
CA TYR A 516 14.07 -12.33 -4.11
C TYR A 516 14.78 -11.90 -2.82
N THR A 517 14.12 -12.06 -1.66
CA THR A 517 14.74 -11.82 -0.35
C THR A 517 15.95 -12.72 -0.16
N LYS A 518 15.81 -14.02 -0.43
CA LYS A 518 16.89 -14.99 -0.22
C LYS A 518 18.12 -14.72 -1.10
N VAL A 519 17.90 -14.46 -2.38
CA VAL A 519 18.97 -14.44 -3.39
C VAL A 519 19.56 -13.05 -3.58
N LYS A 520 18.74 -11.99 -3.51
CA LYS A 520 19.19 -10.61 -3.72
C LYS A 520 19.27 -9.78 -2.43
N GLY A 521 18.64 -10.21 -1.35
CA GLY A 521 18.46 -9.37 -0.15
C GLY A 521 17.50 -8.20 -0.40
N ASP A 522 16.62 -8.31 -1.40
CA ASP A 522 15.63 -7.30 -1.77
C ASP A 522 14.23 -7.78 -1.39
N LEU A 523 13.30 -6.86 -1.14
CA LEU A 523 11.96 -7.19 -0.66
C LEU A 523 10.93 -7.25 -1.79
N THR A 524 9.90 -8.05 -1.58
CA THR A 524 8.72 -8.15 -2.45
C THR A 524 7.74 -7.00 -2.21
N TYR A 525 8.18 -5.77 -2.46
CA TYR A 525 7.39 -4.55 -2.17
C TYR A 525 5.97 -4.61 -2.72
N GLY A 526 4.99 -4.25 -1.88
CA GLY A 526 3.56 -4.24 -2.22
C GLY A 526 2.84 -5.57 -1.96
N GLY A 527 3.57 -6.66 -1.72
CA GLY A 527 2.97 -7.97 -1.49
C GLY A 527 2.28 -8.07 -0.14
N LEU A 528 1.04 -8.56 -0.13
CA LEU A 528 0.32 -8.98 1.08
C LEU A 528 0.85 -10.32 1.55
N VAL A 529 1.41 -10.39 2.76
CA VAL A 529 1.79 -11.69 3.34
C VAL A 529 0.57 -12.50 3.76
N ASP A 530 0.66 -13.83 3.69
CA ASP A 530 -0.38 -14.78 4.07
C ASP A 530 -1.10 -14.43 5.37
N GLY A 531 -0.33 -14.00 6.37
CA GLY A 531 -0.84 -13.57 7.66
C GLY A 531 -0.89 -14.68 8.70
N PRO A 532 -1.30 -14.32 9.92
CA PRO A 532 -1.20 -15.19 11.07
C PRO A 532 -2.05 -16.45 10.97
N ILE A 533 -1.53 -17.54 11.54
CA ILE A 533 -2.19 -18.84 11.53
C ILE A 533 -2.36 -19.39 12.95
N TYR A 534 -3.25 -20.37 13.12
CA TYR A 534 -3.33 -21.12 14.37
C TYR A 534 -1.99 -21.77 14.69
N TYR A 535 -1.58 -21.75 15.96
CA TYR A 535 -0.28 -22.27 16.40
C TYR A 535 -0.05 -23.74 16.04
N ASP A 536 -1.07 -24.59 16.16
CA ASP A 536 -0.95 -26.00 15.80
C ASP A 536 -0.82 -26.20 14.29
N LEU A 537 -1.43 -25.33 13.47
CA LEU A 537 -1.20 -25.33 12.02
C LEU A 537 0.27 -24.98 11.73
N PHE A 538 0.78 -23.90 12.33
CA PHE A 538 2.19 -23.50 12.22
C PHE A 538 3.16 -24.65 12.54
N LYS A 539 2.98 -25.33 13.68
CA LYS A 539 3.84 -26.47 14.07
C LYS A 539 3.92 -27.56 13.01
N THR A 540 2.80 -27.88 12.36
CA THR A 540 2.73 -28.93 11.34
C THR A 540 3.23 -28.50 9.97
N ARG A 541 3.41 -27.19 9.75
CA ARG A 541 3.88 -26.60 8.50
C ARG A 541 5.30 -26.09 8.66
N ALA A 542 5.46 -24.84 9.10
CA ALA A 542 6.74 -24.15 9.16
C ALA A 542 7.44 -24.18 10.54
N GLY A 543 6.87 -24.86 11.54
CA GLY A 543 7.36 -24.82 12.93
C GLY A 543 8.84 -25.18 13.14
N GLY A 544 9.43 -25.97 12.25
CA GLY A 544 10.85 -26.33 12.28
C GLY A 544 11.75 -25.52 11.34
N ALA A 545 11.19 -24.55 10.61
CA ALA A 545 11.85 -23.87 9.51
C ALA A 545 12.35 -22.45 9.84
N LEU A 546 11.98 -21.89 11.01
CA LEU A 546 12.42 -20.54 11.41
C LEU A 546 13.94 -20.40 11.34
N THR A 547 14.40 -19.32 10.69
CA THR A 547 15.81 -19.08 10.42
C THR A 547 16.49 -18.16 11.44
N LYS A 548 15.70 -17.31 12.12
CA LYS A 548 16.16 -16.39 13.16
C LYS A 548 15.35 -16.55 14.45
N LYS A 549 15.83 -15.91 15.52
CA LYS A 549 15.08 -15.82 16.78
C LYS A 549 13.80 -15.03 16.54
N ASP A 550 12.68 -15.56 17.02
CA ASP A 550 11.37 -14.90 16.93
C ASP A 550 11.37 -13.55 17.68
N SER A 551 11.29 -12.46 16.93
CA SER A 551 11.16 -11.08 17.44
C SER A 551 9.78 -10.82 18.06
N TYR A 552 8.80 -11.64 17.73
CA TYR A 552 7.40 -11.53 18.11
C TYR A 552 6.97 -12.56 19.16
N ALA A 553 7.91 -13.31 19.74
CA ALA A 553 7.65 -14.41 20.67
C ALA A 553 6.70 -14.05 21.83
N LEU A 554 6.74 -12.80 22.31
CA LEU A 554 5.85 -12.33 23.37
C LEU A 554 4.38 -12.32 22.94
N PHE A 555 4.09 -12.01 21.67
CA PHE A 555 2.76 -11.89 21.10
C PHE A 555 2.25 -13.21 20.48
N ASN A 556 3.13 -14.20 20.29
CA ASN A 556 2.81 -15.53 19.78
C ASN A 556 2.27 -16.50 20.87
N ASN A 557 1.86 -15.98 22.03
CA ASN A 557 1.23 -16.75 23.12
C ASN A 557 -0.31 -16.70 23.07
N GLY A 558 -0.89 -16.11 22.02
CA GLY A 558 -2.33 -16.00 21.82
C GLY A 558 -2.92 -17.12 20.98
N LYS A 559 -4.14 -16.90 20.49
CA LYS A 559 -4.88 -17.81 19.61
C LYS A 559 -4.28 -17.98 18.21
N ALA A 560 -3.34 -17.12 17.82
CA ALA A 560 -2.66 -17.14 16.53
C ALA A 560 -1.19 -16.75 16.66
N VAL A 561 -0.39 -17.11 15.67
CA VAL A 561 1.04 -16.78 15.58
C VAL A 561 1.37 -16.14 14.23
N TYR A 562 2.32 -15.22 14.26
CA TYR A 562 2.93 -14.62 13.07
C TYR A 562 4.44 -14.51 13.31
N HIS A 563 5.21 -14.79 12.27
CA HIS A 563 6.66 -14.65 12.29
C HIS A 563 7.09 -13.91 11.04
N ASP A 564 7.74 -12.76 11.21
CA ASP A 564 8.45 -12.16 10.09
C ASP A 564 9.80 -12.88 9.88
N ASP A 565 9.74 -14.11 9.38
CA ASP A 565 10.90 -14.95 9.11
C ASP A 565 10.72 -15.69 7.79
N MET A 566 11.78 -15.73 6.98
CA MET A 566 11.76 -16.35 5.66
C MET A 566 11.54 -17.87 5.72
N GLY A 567 11.73 -18.51 6.86
CA GLY A 567 11.38 -19.91 7.09
C GLY A 567 9.89 -20.15 7.26
N ASP A 568 9.12 -19.14 7.67
CA ASP A 568 7.67 -19.25 7.87
C ASP A 568 6.89 -18.91 6.59
N TYR A 569 6.93 -19.85 5.65
CA TYR A 569 6.11 -19.78 4.43
C TYR A 569 4.60 -19.82 4.71
N SER A 570 4.17 -20.24 5.91
CA SER A 570 2.74 -20.41 6.20
C SER A 570 2.06 -19.16 6.74
N SER A 571 2.84 -18.16 7.16
CA SER A 571 2.33 -16.86 7.60
C SER A 571 3.00 -15.65 6.93
N ASN A 572 4.16 -15.83 6.29
CA ASN A 572 5.00 -14.75 5.80
C ASN A 572 5.34 -14.84 4.30
N GLU A 573 4.65 -15.68 3.54
CA GLU A 573 4.75 -15.69 2.08
C GLU A 573 3.81 -14.64 1.47
N PRO A 574 4.31 -13.74 0.60
CA PRO A 574 3.46 -12.79 -0.12
C PRO A 574 2.59 -13.49 -1.19
N THR A 575 1.31 -13.12 -1.29
CA THR A 575 0.35 -13.75 -2.22
C THR A 575 -0.13 -12.78 -3.29
N MET A 576 -0.18 -13.22 -4.54
CA MET A 576 -0.61 -12.37 -5.67
C MET A 576 -2.10 -12.05 -5.61
N ASP A 577 -2.94 -13.05 -5.36
CA ASP A 577 -4.39 -12.94 -5.37
C ASP A 577 -4.93 -12.08 -4.21
N GLY A 578 -4.37 -12.24 -3.01
CA GLY A 578 -4.66 -11.41 -1.84
C GLY A 578 -4.25 -9.96 -2.07
N THR A 579 -3.07 -9.76 -2.68
CA THR A 579 -2.59 -8.44 -3.09
C THR A 579 -3.53 -7.79 -4.11
N ALA A 580 -3.93 -8.51 -5.17
CA ALA A 580 -4.87 -8.01 -6.16
C ALA A 580 -6.24 -7.67 -5.54
N GLY A 581 -6.73 -8.50 -4.61
CA GLY A 581 -7.99 -8.28 -3.89
C GLY A 581 -8.07 -6.98 -3.10
N LEU A 582 -6.95 -6.48 -2.59
CA LEU A 582 -6.89 -5.21 -1.85
C LEU A 582 -6.97 -3.98 -2.77
N SER A 583 -6.75 -4.13 -4.08
CA SER A 583 -6.71 -3.01 -5.03
C SER A 583 -8.01 -2.21 -5.04
N TYR A 584 -9.17 -2.89 -4.95
CA TYR A 584 -10.48 -2.26 -4.88
C TYR A 584 -10.64 -1.42 -3.62
N TYR A 585 -10.33 -2.01 -2.46
CA TYR A 585 -10.58 -1.38 -1.17
C TYR A 585 -9.70 -0.13 -1.01
N PHE A 586 -8.41 -0.23 -1.32
CA PHE A 586 -7.52 0.93 -1.19
C PHE A 586 -7.78 2.01 -2.24
N ALA A 587 -8.11 1.66 -3.49
CA ALA A 587 -8.55 2.67 -4.46
C ALA A 587 -9.83 3.39 -4.00
N SER A 588 -10.73 2.68 -3.29
CA SER A 588 -11.93 3.28 -2.69
C SER A 588 -11.57 4.22 -1.54
N MET A 589 -10.61 3.86 -0.68
CA MET A 589 -10.12 4.74 0.39
C MET A 589 -9.46 6.01 -0.14
N GLU A 590 -8.68 5.91 -1.22
CA GLU A 590 -8.13 7.09 -1.92
C GLU A 590 -9.24 8.00 -2.44
N ASN A 591 -10.27 7.43 -3.07
CA ASN A 591 -11.42 8.19 -3.55
C ASN A 591 -12.24 8.83 -2.43
N GLU A 592 -12.50 8.14 -1.31
CA GLU A 592 -13.16 8.71 -0.15
C GLU A 592 -12.34 9.88 0.45
N GLY A 593 -11.01 9.74 0.49
CA GLY A 593 -10.08 10.81 0.88
C GLY A 593 -10.17 12.05 0.00
N LYS A 594 -10.17 11.86 -1.33
CA LYS A 594 -10.36 12.93 -2.32
C LYS A 594 -11.75 13.57 -2.23
N GLU A 595 -12.81 12.77 -2.03
CA GLU A 595 -14.17 13.27 -1.83
C GLU A 595 -14.23 14.18 -0.59
N PHE A 596 -13.54 13.83 0.49
CA PHE A 596 -13.41 14.69 1.67
C PHE A 596 -12.72 16.03 1.36
N GLN A 597 -11.59 16.01 0.63
CA GLN A 597 -10.88 17.25 0.22
C GLN A 597 -11.77 18.15 -0.64
N ASN A 598 -12.44 17.56 -1.63
CA ASN A 598 -13.35 18.25 -2.53
C ASN A 598 -14.52 18.90 -1.78
N ALA A 599 -15.11 18.19 -0.81
CA ALA A 599 -16.20 18.71 0.01
C ALA A 599 -15.78 19.88 0.91
N LYS A 600 -14.50 19.96 1.30
CA LYS A 600 -13.97 21.07 2.11
C LYS A 600 -13.59 22.32 1.30
N MET A 601 -13.74 22.30 -0.03
CA MET A 601 -13.26 23.34 -0.96
C MET A 601 -11.75 23.63 -0.84
N ASP A 602 -11.01 22.75 -0.18
CA ASP A 602 -9.58 22.88 0.11
C ASP A 602 -8.78 22.07 -0.91
N VAL A 603 -8.96 22.37 -2.20
CA VAL A 603 -8.41 21.53 -3.27
C VAL A 603 -7.37 22.31 -4.04
N SER A 604 -6.16 22.30 -3.50
CA SER A 604 -4.99 22.43 -4.36
C SER A 604 -4.64 21.04 -4.88
N SER A 605 -4.72 20.83 -6.19
CA SER A 605 -4.16 19.62 -6.82
C SER A 605 -2.63 19.64 -6.68
N VAL A 606 -2.00 18.51 -6.40
CA VAL A 606 -0.54 18.46 -6.17
C VAL A 606 0.13 17.43 -7.05
N VAL A 607 1.41 17.69 -7.37
CA VAL A 607 2.29 16.70 -8.01
C VAL A 607 3.36 16.31 -6.99
N ARG A 608 3.52 15.01 -6.76
CA ARG A 608 4.56 14.46 -5.89
C ARG A 608 5.69 13.87 -6.72
N ASP A 609 6.90 13.89 -6.18
CA ASP A 609 8.02 13.14 -6.74
C ASP A 609 7.98 11.66 -6.30
N SER A 610 8.96 10.87 -6.75
CA SER A 610 9.03 9.43 -6.43
C SER A 610 9.32 9.11 -4.96
N GLN A 611 9.60 10.11 -4.12
CA GLN A 611 9.82 9.96 -2.68
C GLN A 611 8.63 10.51 -1.87
N GLY A 612 7.59 11.00 -2.54
CA GLY A 612 6.36 11.50 -1.93
C GLY A 612 6.35 13.01 -1.61
N ALA A 613 7.42 13.76 -1.87
CA ALA A 613 7.41 15.21 -1.60
C ALA A 613 6.65 15.97 -2.68
N ILE A 614 5.91 17.00 -2.29
CA ILE A 614 5.16 17.85 -3.22
C ILE A 614 6.14 18.76 -3.98
N ILE A 615 6.11 18.69 -5.31
CA ILE A 615 6.97 19.46 -6.21
C ILE A 615 6.22 20.46 -7.08
N ARG A 616 4.88 20.37 -7.15
CA ARG A 616 3.99 21.37 -7.74
C ARG A 616 2.65 21.42 -7.01
N VAL A 617 2.03 22.59 -7.01
CA VAL A 617 0.70 22.85 -6.44
C VAL A 617 -0.13 23.60 -7.48
N ASN A 618 -1.35 23.14 -7.76
CA ASN A 618 -2.20 23.59 -8.86
C ASN A 618 -1.47 23.52 -10.24
N PRO A 619 -0.98 22.34 -10.68
CA PRO A 619 -0.29 22.18 -11.97
C PRO A 619 -1.13 22.59 -13.20
N ASP A 620 -2.45 22.72 -13.03
CA ASP A 620 -3.41 23.22 -14.02
C ASP A 620 -3.45 24.76 -14.14
N LYS A 621 -2.85 25.49 -13.19
CA LYS A 621 -2.90 26.96 -13.11
C LYS A 621 -1.54 27.60 -13.38
N LYS A 622 -1.54 28.74 -14.09
CA LYS A 622 -0.34 29.59 -14.29
C LYS A 622 0.03 30.38 -13.02
N VAL A 623 0.30 29.67 -11.93
CA VAL A 623 0.75 30.22 -10.65
C VAL A 623 2.14 29.71 -10.31
N ILE A 624 2.97 30.55 -9.69
CA ILE A 624 4.32 30.21 -9.23
C ILE A 624 4.43 30.51 -7.74
N TYR A 625 5.09 29.62 -7.01
CA TYR A 625 5.45 29.83 -5.61
C TYR A 625 6.96 30.02 -5.50
N LEU A 626 7.38 31.21 -5.08
CA LEU A 626 8.79 31.52 -4.81
C LEU A 626 9.14 31.02 -3.40
N ILE A 627 10.16 30.17 -3.31
CA ILE A 627 10.64 29.63 -2.05
C ILE A 627 12.09 30.05 -1.79
N PHE A 628 12.42 30.28 -0.52
CA PHE A 628 13.74 30.71 -0.08
C PHE A 628 14.15 29.91 1.16
N SER A 629 15.28 29.20 1.12
CA SER A 629 15.78 28.42 2.26
C SER A 629 17.02 29.06 2.89
N ALA A 630 17.16 29.02 4.22
CA ALA A 630 18.38 29.50 4.88
C ALA A 630 18.70 28.77 6.19
N ASP A 631 20.00 28.52 6.40
CA ASP A 631 20.55 28.02 7.66
C ASP A 631 21.28 29.11 8.46
N SER A 632 22.28 29.76 7.85
CA SER A 632 23.09 30.78 8.53
C SER A 632 23.41 32.01 7.69
N MET A 633 23.40 31.88 6.35
CA MET A 633 23.64 32.98 5.42
C MET A 633 22.33 33.58 4.90
N PHE A 634 22.22 34.92 4.88
CA PHE A 634 21.01 35.62 4.43
C PHE A 634 21.29 37.03 3.88
N GLN A 635 22.44 37.23 3.23
CA GLN A 635 22.91 38.54 2.77
C GLN A 635 21.94 39.21 1.76
N GLY A 636 21.17 38.42 1.01
CA GLY A 636 20.19 38.88 0.03
C GLY A 636 18.81 39.20 0.59
N GLY A 637 18.53 38.91 1.87
CA GLY A 637 17.20 38.99 2.47
C GLY A 637 16.47 40.31 2.25
N SER A 638 17.13 41.44 2.54
CA SER A 638 16.52 42.77 2.37
C SER A 638 16.23 43.10 0.90
N LYS A 639 17.08 42.64 -0.03
CA LYS A 639 16.88 42.85 -1.47
C LYS A 639 15.73 42.00 -2.01
N ILE A 640 15.61 40.77 -1.54
CA ILE A 640 14.48 39.88 -1.86
C ILE A 640 13.18 40.54 -1.39
N LEU A 641 13.09 40.93 -0.12
CA LEU A 641 11.90 41.59 0.42
C LEU A 641 11.53 42.87 -0.34
N ALA A 642 12.51 43.71 -0.68
CA ALA A 642 12.28 44.90 -1.49
C ALA A 642 11.73 44.55 -2.89
N THR A 643 12.23 43.48 -3.50
CA THR A 643 11.78 43.00 -4.82
C THR A 643 10.36 42.46 -4.76
N LEU A 644 10.02 41.65 -3.75
CA LEU A 644 8.68 41.11 -3.53
C LEU A 644 7.67 42.23 -3.30
N ALA A 645 8.01 43.19 -2.43
CA ALA A 645 7.16 44.37 -2.15
C ALA A 645 6.95 45.24 -3.39
N LYS A 646 8.03 45.57 -4.13
CA LYS A 646 7.96 46.34 -5.39
C LYS A 646 7.02 45.68 -6.41
N ASN A 647 7.01 44.36 -6.46
CA ASN A 647 6.18 43.60 -7.39
C ASN A 647 4.79 43.22 -6.83
N LYS A 648 4.47 43.59 -5.59
CA LYS A 648 3.21 43.24 -4.90
C LYS A 648 2.95 41.72 -4.88
N ILE A 649 3.99 40.93 -4.68
CA ILE A 649 3.91 39.47 -4.58
C ILE A 649 4.36 38.98 -3.20
N LYS A 650 3.95 37.76 -2.85
CA LYS A 650 4.41 37.07 -1.64
C LYS A 650 5.38 35.95 -2.01
N GLY A 651 5.97 35.36 -0.98
CA GLY A 651 6.96 34.30 -1.09
C GLY A 651 6.94 33.49 0.20
N SER A 652 7.61 32.33 0.17
CA SER A 652 7.68 31.38 1.26
C SER A 652 9.11 31.20 1.71
N PHE A 653 9.38 31.39 3.00
CA PHE A 653 10.71 31.32 3.60
C PHE A 653 10.80 30.09 4.50
N PHE A 654 11.85 29.30 4.34
CA PHE A 654 12.07 28.07 5.10
C PHE A 654 13.38 28.20 5.87
N PHE A 655 13.31 28.11 7.19
CA PHE A 655 14.43 28.43 8.06
C PHE A 655 14.80 27.28 8.99
N THR A 656 16.12 27.09 9.15
CA THR A 656 16.59 26.13 10.14
C THR A 656 16.43 26.67 11.55
N GLY A 657 16.47 25.79 12.54
CA GLY A 657 16.55 26.20 13.93
C GLY A 657 17.79 27.06 14.20
N ASN A 658 18.91 26.78 13.54
CA ASN A 658 20.11 27.62 13.64
C ASN A 658 19.81 29.05 13.19
N PHE A 659 19.09 29.22 12.07
CA PHE A 659 18.71 30.54 11.57
C PHE A 659 17.84 31.31 12.57
N PHE A 660 16.80 30.66 13.11
CA PHE A 660 15.90 31.26 14.11
C PHE A 660 16.65 31.72 15.38
N ARG A 661 17.74 31.04 15.74
CA ARG A 661 18.57 31.38 16.90
C ARG A 661 19.54 32.54 16.66
N LEU A 662 19.74 33.00 15.43
CA LEU A 662 20.64 34.13 15.14
C LEU A 662 20.01 35.47 15.54
N ASP A 663 20.59 36.11 16.56
CA ASP A 663 20.14 37.43 17.02
C ASP A 663 20.13 38.49 15.91
N SER A 664 21.11 38.43 15.00
CA SER A 664 21.22 39.35 13.85
C SER A 664 20.07 39.22 12.86
N GLN A 665 19.37 38.08 12.84
CA GLN A 665 18.28 37.80 11.90
C GLN A 665 16.89 38.02 12.49
N LYS A 666 16.77 38.22 13.81
CA LYS A 666 15.46 38.42 14.48
C LYS A 666 14.65 39.55 13.85
N SER A 667 15.27 40.68 13.53
CA SER A 667 14.57 41.83 12.94
C SER A 667 14.00 41.50 11.56
N ILE A 668 14.76 40.80 10.71
CA ILE A 668 14.30 40.46 9.36
C ILE A 668 13.21 39.39 9.39
N ILE A 669 13.28 38.42 10.31
CA ILE A 669 12.23 37.41 10.49
C ILE A 669 10.89 38.07 10.86
N HIS A 670 10.88 38.98 11.84
CA HIS A 670 9.67 39.75 12.19
C HIS A 670 9.15 40.56 11.00
N LYS A 671 10.04 41.12 10.16
CA LYS A 671 9.63 41.82 8.95
C LYS A 671 8.99 40.88 7.93
N ILE A 672 9.56 39.70 7.69
CA ILE A 672 9.00 38.67 6.79
C ILE A 672 7.58 38.31 7.21
N ILE A 673 7.37 38.03 8.51
CA ILE A 673 6.07 37.69 9.09
C ILE A 673 5.09 38.86 8.96
N LYS A 674 5.50 40.07 9.37
CA LYS A 674 4.67 41.27 9.31
C LYS A 674 4.25 41.62 7.88
N ASP A 675 5.13 41.40 6.91
CA ASP A 675 4.85 41.63 5.50
C ASP A 675 3.96 40.52 4.90
N GLY A 676 3.54 39.52 5.67
CA GLY A 676 2.57 38.50 5.28
C GLY A 676 3.13 37.42 4.35
N HIS A 677 4.44 37.16 4.42
CA HIS A 677 5.08 36.02 3.76
C HIS A 677 4.87 34.73 4.57
N TYR A 678 4.96 33.58 3.91
CA TYR A 678 4.93 32.30 4.60
C TYR A 678 6.28 32.03 5.26
N VAL A 679 6.29 31.46 6.47
CA VAL A 679 7.49 31.03 7.18
C VAL A 679 7.30 29.59 7.65
N GLY A 680 8.14 28.67 7.18
CA GLY A 680 8.09 27.24 7.49
C GLY A 680 9.44 26.67 7.92
N GLY A 681 9.44 25.37 8.22
CA GLY A 681 10.61 24.65 8.73
C GLY A 681 11.61 24.19 7.67
N HIS A 682 12.89 24.07 8.05
CA HIS A 682 13.98 23.57 7.20
C HIS A 682 15.00 22.71 7.96
N SER A 683 14.57 21.90 8.95
CA SER A 683 15.41 21.15 9.92
C SER A 683 15.94 22.03 11.07
N ASP A 684 16.17 21.48 12.26
CA ASP A 684 16.72 22.27 13.38
C ASP A 684 18.22 22.51 13.18
N LYS A 685 18.94 21.43 12.87
CA LYS A 685 20.41 21.41 12.76
C LYS A 685 20.93 21.28 11.33
N HIS A 686 20.06 21.35 10.33
CA HIS A 686 20.43 21.17 8.93
C HIS A 686 21.12 19.81 8.69
N LEU A 687 20.51 18.74 9.24
CA LEU A 687 21.06 17.38 9.17
C LEU A 687 20.85 16.77 7.79
N LEU A 688 21.81 15.97 7.32
CA LEU A 688 21.62 15.19 6.10
C LEU A 688 20.84 13.90 6.42
N TYR A 689 19.63 13.75 5.89
CA TYR A 689 18.76 12.61 6.22
C TYR A 689 19.06 11.35 5.41
N ALA A 690 19.46 11.49 4.14
CA ALA A 690 19.79 10.39 3.24
C ALA A 690 21.16 10.62 2.60
N PRO A 691 21.96 9.57 2.30
CA PRO A 691 23.27 9.75 1.71
C PRO A 691 23.15 10.15 0.23
N TRP A 692 24.06 11.00 -0.24
CA TRP A 692 24.10 11.50 -1.62
C TRP A 692 24.18 10.40 -2.69
N GLY A 693 24.87 9.30 -2.39
CA GLY A 693 25.09 8.19 -3.34
C GLY A 693 23.97 7.14 -3.36
N ASN A 694 23.12 7.08 -2.34
CA ASN A 694 22.02 6.12 -2.28
C ASN A 694 20.84 6.68 -1.48
N ARG A 695 19.92 7.32 -2.19
CA ARG A 695 18.77 8.00 -1.60
C ARG A 695 17.75 7.04 -0.95
N SER A 696 17.79 5.73 -1.20
CA SER A 696 16.86 4.77 -0.58
C SER A 696 17.22 4.39 0.86
N LYS A 697 18.34 4.89 1.41
CA LYS A 697 18.76 4.62 2.78
C LYS A 697 18.65 5.85 3.66
N SER A 698 18.32 5.66 4.93
CA SER A 698 18.38 6.70 5.96
C SER A 698 19.71 6.71 6.69
N LEU A 699 20.23 7.91 6.95
CA LEU A 699 21.40 8.14 7.81
C LEU A 699 21.03 8.31 9.28
N LEU A 700 19.77 8.64 9.54
CA LEU A 700 19.25 8.96 10.86
C LEU A 700 18.13 7.99 11.25
N THR A 701 17.97 7.77 12.54
CA THR A 701 16.80 7.04 13.06
C THR A 701 15.54 7.88 12.94
N LYS A 702 14.38 7.20 12.90
CA LYS A 702 13.05 7.83 12.97
C LYS A 702 12.93 8.88 14.08
N ASP A 703 13.36 8.53 15.29
CA ASP A 703 13.32 9.45 16.44
C ASP A 703 14.24 10.65 16.25
N SER A 704 15.39 10.49 15.60
CA SER A 704 16.32 11.58 15.33
C SER A 704 15.73 12.60 14.37
N VAL A 705 15.15 12.12 13.25
CA VAL A 705 14.45 12.99 12.28
C VAL A 705 13.27 13.70 12.95
N ALA A 706 12.45 12.95 13.69
CA ALA A 706 11.28 13.52 14.34
C ALA A 706 11.65 14.56 15.41
N ASN A 707 12.73 14.34 16.17
CA ASN A 707 13.22 15.28 17.16
C ASN A 707 13.80 16.55 16.52
N ASP A 708 14.56 16.41 15.43
CA ASP A 708 15.09 17.54 14.67
C ASP A 708 13.96 18.45 14.15
N LEU A 709 12.88 17.87 13.60
CA LEU A 709 11.71 18.64 13.18
C LEU A 709 11.00 19.32 14.36
N ARG A 710 10.79 18.62 15.47
CA ARG A 710 10.17 19.21 16.68
C ARG A 710 10.94 20.42 17.20
N LEU A 711 12.26 20.32 17.29
CA LEU A 711 13.10 21.41 17.77
C LEU A 711 13.05 22.63 16.84
N ASN A 712 13.00 22.41 15.51
CA ASN A 712 12.86 23.49 14.54
C ASN A 712 11.54 24.24 14.73
N TYR A 713 10.44 23.51 14.85
CA TYR A 713 9.12 24.10 15.08
C TYR A 713 9.00 24.79 16.45
N ALA A 714 9.70 24.28 17.48
CA ALA A 714 9.77 24.94 18.78
C ALA A 714 10.52 26.29 18.72
N GLU A 715 11.58 26.42 17.91
CA GLU A 715 12.22 27.71 17.67
C GLU A 715 11.34 28.66 16.87
N MET A 716 10.68 28.16 15.82
CA MET A 716 9.75 28.93 14.99
C MET A 716 8.59 29.51 15.82
N ALA A 717 8.06 28.74 16.78
CA ALA A 717 7.00 29.18 17.68
C ALA A 717 7.37 30.40 18.54
N LYS A 718 8.66 30.63 18.82
CA LYS A 718 9.13 31.82 19.56
C LYS A 718 8.90 33.14 18.81
N PHE A 719 8.67 33.07 17.50
CA PHE A 719 8.32 34.21 16.65
C PHE A 719 6.81 34.38 16.45
N GLY A 720 5.99 33.62 17.18
CA GLY A 720 4.53 33.67 17.09
C GLY A 720 3.93 32.89 15.92
N ILE A 721 4.74 32.11 15.21
CA ILE A 721 4.28 31.23 14.13
C ILE A 721 3.82 29.92 14.74
N LYS A 722 2.54 29.60 14.59
CA LYS A 722 1.99 28.32 15.05
C LYS A 722 2.16 27.25 13.97
N HIS A 723 2.22 26.00 14.38
CA HIS A 723 2.29 24.88 13.45
C HIS A 723 1.11 24.81 12.48
N GLU A 724 -0.11 25.13 12.95
CA GLU A 724 -1.32 25.19 12.12
C GLU A 724 -1.21 26.18 10.95
N ASP A 725 -0.37 27.21 11.08
CA ASP A 725 -0.08 28.22 10.05
C ASP A 725 1.19 27.90 9.24
N ALA A 726 1.87 26.78 9.54
CA ALA A 726 3.20 26.46 9.03
C ALA A 726 3.39 24.94 8.77
N THR A 727 2.44 24.32 8.06
CA THR A 727 2.46 22.86 7.81
C THR A 727 3.48 22.43 6.74
N TRP A 728 3.82 23.30 5.79
CA TRP A 728 4.82 23.04 4.75
C TRP A 728 6.25 23.04 5.30
N TYR A 729 7.02 22.08 4.81
CA TYR A 729 8.40 21.83 5.20
C TYR A 729 9.26 21.56 3.98
N LEU A 730 10.42 22.21 3.94
CA LEU A 730 11.44 21.98 2.93
C LEU A 730 12.61 21.20 3.58
N PRO A 731 12.95 19.99 3.12
CA PRO A 731 14.05 19.24 3.70
C PRO A 731 15.41 19.95 3.58
N PRO A 732 16.32 19.79 4.55
CA PRO A 732 17.67 20.37 4.48
C PRO A 732 18.41 19.85 3.25
N TYR A 733 19.23 20.72 2.64
CA TYR A 733 19.89 20.47 1.35
C TYR A 733 18.96 20.05 0.20
N GLU A 734 17.65 20.24 0.36
CA GLU A 734 16.63 19.79 -0.59
C GLU A 734 16.72 18.28 -0.89
N TRP A 735 17.24 17.51 0.08
CA TRP A 735 17.57 16.09 -0.04
C TRP A 735 16.92 15.26 1.09
N TYR A 736 16.19 14.22 0.71
CA TYR A 736 15.30 13.44 1.58
C TYR A 736 15.05 12.06 0.99
N ASN A 737 14.37 11.16 1.69
CA ASN A 737 13.84 9.91 1.16
C ASN A 737 12.39 9.69 1.60
N THR A 738 11.72 8.68 1.07
CA THR A 738 10.33 8.35 1.44
C THR A 738 10.17 8.15 2.94
N GLU A 739 11.11 7.46 3.61
CA GLU A 739 11.09 7.32 5.08
C GLU A 739 10.99 8.68 5.79
N SER A 740 11.86 9.65 5.46
CA SER A 740 11.83 10.98 6.08
C SER A 740 10.55 11.78 5.76
N VAL A 741 9.98 11.60 4.56
CA VAL A 741 8.70 12.21 4.17
C VAL A 741 7.55 11.63 5.02
N ASN A 742 7.53 10.31 5.22
CA ASN A 742 6.53 9.63 6.03
C ASN A 742 6.65 10.00 7.52
N ILE A 743 7.88 10.15 8.04
CA ILE A 743 8.12 10.62 9.40
C ILE A 743 7.57 12.04 9.59
N ALA A 744 7.83 12.94 8.65
CA ALA A 744 7.28 14.30 8.68
C ALA A 744 5.74 14.28 8.60
N SER A 745 5.17 13.47 7.72
CA SER A 745 3.71 13.31 7.60
C SER A 745 3.07 12.80 8.89
N ALA A 746 3.69 11.85 9.59
CA ALA A 746 3.26 11.37 10.90
C ALA A 746 3.38 12.43 12.02
N LEU A 747 4.10 13.53 11.79
CA LEU A 747 4.12 14.71 12.65
C LEU A 747 3.07 15.77 12.25
N GLY A 748 2.33 15.57 11.16
CA GLY A 748 1.41 16.57 10.60
C GLY A 748 2.09 17.59 9.70
N ILE A 749 3.29 17.27 9.21
CA ILE A 749 4.10 18.16 8.37
C ILE A 749 4.03 17.70 6.91
N THR A 750 3.73 18.64 6.02
CA THR A 750 3.67 18.42 4.58
C THR A 750 5.05 18.68 3.97
N THR A 751 5.71 17.62 3.50
CA THR A 751 7.02 17.76 2.86
C THR A 751 6.88 18.23 1.41
N MET A 752 7.68 19.23 1.05
CA MET A 752 7.77 19.78 -0.30
C MET A 752 9.22 19.93 -0.77
N ASN A 753 9.42 20.10 -2.07
CA ASN A 753 10.71 20.45 -2.64
C ASN A 753 10.57 21.28 -3.92
N TYR A 754 11.62 21.97 -4.36
CA TYR A 754 11.60 22.71 -5.63
C TYR A 754 11.16 21.83 -6.80
N THR A 755 10.55 22.44 -7.83
CA THR A 755 10.19 21.71 -9.05
C THR A 755 11.46 21.33 -9.82
N PRO A 756 11.73 20.03 -10.05
CA PRO A 756 12.90 19.59 -10.81
C PRO A 756 12.93 20.21 -12.21
N GLY A 757 14.12 20.51 -12.73
CA GLY A 757 14.31 21.14 -14.05
C GLY A 757 14.41 22.67 -14.02
N THR A 758 13.94 23.34 -12.96
CA THR A 758 14.05 24.81 -12.81
C THR A 758 15.48 25.34 -12.75
N ALA A 759 16.46 24.49 -12.40
CA ALA A 759 17.89 24.76 -12.28
C ALA A 759 18.31 25.80 -11.22
N THR A 760 17.43 26.71 -10.80
CA THR A 760 17.72 27.77 -9.83
C THR A 760 18.31 27.33 -8.49
N PRO A 761 18.02 26.12 -7.94
CA PRO A 761 18.67 25.66 -6.70
C PRO A 761 20.20 25.59 -6.78
N ALA A 762 20.80 25.53 -7.98
CA ALA A 762 22.26 25.53 -8.12
C ALA A 762 22.90 26.91 -7.90
N ASP A 763 22.15 27.92 -7.48
CA ASP A 763 22.66 29.27 -7.17
C ASP A 763 23.53 29.32 -5.90
N TYR A 764 23.54 28.28 -5.06
CA TYR A 764 24.52 28.15 -3.98
C TYR A 764 25.95 27.91 -4.48
N THR A 765 26.13 27.44 -5.73
CA THR A 765 27.45 27.03 -6.25
C THR A 765 28.38 28.23 -6.42
N ALA A 766 29.68 28.03 -6.22
CA ALA A 766 30.73 29.05 -6.35
C ALA A 766 31.69 28.73 -7.50
N PRO A 767 32.41 29.72 -8.08
CA PRO A 767 33.32 29.52 -9.21
C PRO A 767 34.36 28.40 -9.03
N SER A 768 34.81 28.15 -7.80
CA SER A 768 35.71 27.04 -7.44
C SER A 768 35.09 25.65 -7.57
N MET A 769 33.77 25.53 -7.63
CA MET A 769 33.05 24.25 -7.69
C MET A 769 32.90 23.76 -9.13
N LYS A 770 33.15 22.46 -9.36
CA LYS A 770 33.02 21.84 -10.69
C LYS A 770 31.63 21.98 -11.31
N ASN A 771 30.60 22.05 -10.47
CA ASN A 771 29.19 22.21 -10.86
C ASN A 771 28.72 23.67 -10.86
N TYR A 772 29.63 24.66 -10.82
CA TYR A 772 29.26 26.08 -10.86
C TYR A 772 28.38 26.43 -12.07
N ARG A 773 27.39 27.29 -11.81
CA ARG A 773 26.47 27.84 -12.80
C ARG A 773 26.31 29.34 -12.54
N SER A 774 26.60 30.15 -13.57
CA SER A 774 26.40 31.61 -13.49
C SER A 774 24.91 31.93 -13.37
N SER A 775 24.56 33.08 -12.78
CA SER A 775 23.15 33.50 -12.65
C SER A 775 22.46 33.65 -14.01
N GLN A 776 23.18 34.06 -15.06
CA GLN A 776 22.63 34.12 -16.42
C GLN A 776 22.28 32.72 -16.93
N GLU A 777 23.19 31.75 -16.76
CA GLU A 777 22.95 30.36 -17.17
C GLU A 777 21.73 29.75 -16.45
N LEU A 778 21.59 30.03 -15.14
CA LEU A 778 20.44 29.56 -14.36
C LEU A 778 19.12 30.16 -14.85
N ILE A 779 19.11 31.46 -15.17
CA ILE A 779 17.94 32.15 -15.74
C ILE A 779 17.59 31.56 -17.12
N ASP A 780 18.58 31.35 -17.99
CA ASP A 780 18.36 30.79 -19.32
C ASP A 780 17.81 29.37 -19.27
N LYS A 781 18.31 28.54 -18.33
CA LYS A 781 17.76 27.20 -18.06
C LYS A 781 16.34 27.23 -17.52
N LEU A 782 16.04 28.10 -16.56
CA LEU A 782 14.68 28.28 -16.04
C LEU A 782 13.68 28.59 -17.17
N PHE A 783 14.02 29.51 -18.05
CA PHE A 783 13.14 29.89 -19.16
C PHE A 783 13.17 28.91 -20.34
N SER A 784 14.20 28.08 -20.46
CA SER A 784 14.19 26.93 -21.38
C SER A 784 13.21 25.86 -20.88
N PHE A 785 13.22 25.58 -19.58
CA PHE A 785 12.28 24.66 -18.92
C PHE A 785 10.83 25.17 -18.97
N GLU A 786 10.61 26.47 -18.77
CA GLU A 786 9.28 27.08 -18.96
C GLU A 786 8.73 26.85 -20.38
N LYS A 787 9.59 26.95 -21.39
CA LYS A 787 9.20 26.75 -22.78
C LYS A 787 8.90 25.28 -23.12
N SER A 788 9.60 24.31 -22.51
CA SER A 788 9.42 22.89 -22.79
C SER A 788 8.31 22.25 -21.95
N ASP A 789 8.29 22.52 -20.64
CA ASP A 789 7.48 21.78 -19.66
C ASP A 789 6.49 22.69 -18.90
N GLY A 790 6.64 24.01 -19.00
CA GLY A 790 5.82 24.97 -18.28
C GLY A 790 6.11 25.07 -16.77
N LEU A 791 5.82 26.24 -16.20
CA LEU A 791 6.01 26.54 -14.77
C LEU A 791 4.69 26.57 -13.97
N ASN A 792 3.62 25.96 -14.50
CA ASN A 792 2.34 25.92 -13.80
C ASN A 792 2.48 25.19 -12.46
N GLY A 793 2.08 25.87 -11.38
CA GLY A 793 2.18 25.36 -10.02
C GLY A 793 3.59 25.17 -9.50
N ALA A 794 4.61 25.73 -10.17
CA ALA A 794 6.00 25.41 -9.87
C ALA A 794 6.52 26.10 -8.61
N PHE A 795 7.41 25.39 -7.91
CA PHE A 795 8.20 25.84 -6.78
C PHE A 795 9.58 26.25 -7.27
N ILE A 796 9.88 27.55 -7.25
CA ILE A 796 11.18 28.10 -7.68
C ILE A 796 11.98 28.49 -6.44
N LEU A 797 13.05 27.73 -6.16
CA LEU A 797 13.97 27.97 -5.06
C LEU A 797 15.09 28.92 -5.47
N ILE A 798 15.34 29.92 -4.64
CA ILE A 798 16.49 30.83 -4.71
C ILE A 798 17.09 30.94 -3.32
N HIS A 799 18.41 30.75 -3.19
CA HIS A 799 19.08 30.89 -1.91
C HIS A 799 19.28 32.38 -1.57
N PRO A 800 18.77 32.87 -0.43
CA PRO A 800 18.93 34.23 0.04
C PRO A 800 20.33 34.52 0.60
N GLY A 801 21.17 33.49 0.75
CA GLY A 801 22.56 33.62 1.15
C GLY A 801 23.44 32.60 0.44
N VAL A 802 24.63 33.04 0.05
CA VAL A 802 25.62 32.25 -0.70
C VAL A 802 27.00 32.61 -0.19
N VAL A 803 27.99 31.75 -0.46
CA VAL A 803 29.39 32.02 -0.13
C VAL A 803 29.91 33.27 -0.85
N ASP A 804 30.81 34.01 -0.21
CA ASP A 804 31.28 35.31 -0.72
C ASP A 804 32.03 35.23 -2.06
N GLU A 805 32.61 34.06 -2.35
CA GLU A 805 33.26 33.77 -3.64
C GLU A 805 32.30 33.95 -4.83
N ARG A 806 30.99 33.75 -4.63
CA ARG A 806 29.99 33.98 -5.67
C ARG A 806 29.66 35.46 -5.78
N SER A 807 30.29 36.15 -6.72
CA SER A 807 30.02 37.57 -7.00
C SER A 807 28.71 37.80 -7.77
N ASP A 808 28.27 36.85 -8.61
CA ASP A 808 27.04 36.93 -9.39
C ASP A 808 25.88 36.25 -8.66
N LYS A 809 25.19 37.01 -7.81
CA LYS A 809 24.20 36.45 -6.90
C LYS A 809 22.83 36.39 -7.56
N LEU A 810 22.20 35.22 -7.63
CA LEU A 810 20.93 35.05 -8.34
C LEU A 810 19.81 35.89 -7.72
N TYR A 811 19.80 36.04 -6.40
CA TYR A 811 18.83 36.88 -5.70
C TYR A 811 18.89 38.36 -6.11
N ASP A 812 20.03 38.87 -6.61
CA ASP A 812 20.13 40.25 -7.13
C ASP A 812 19.38 40.40 -8.46
N ARG A 813 19.08 39.29 -9.15
CA ARG A 813 18.35 39.23 -10.42
C ARG A 813 16.92 38.71 -10.28
N LEU A 814 16.42 38.48 -9.06
CA LEU A 814 15.05 38.04 -8.82
C LEU A 814 14.00 38.94 -9.52
N GLY A 815 14.23 40.25 -9.54
CA GLY A 815 13.30 41.20 -10.17
C GLY A 815 13.11 40.96 -11.67
N GLU A 816 14.17 40.55 -12.38
CA GLU A 816 14.10 40.22 -13.80
C GLU A 816 13.29 38.95 -14.05
N ILE A 817 13.52 37.91 -13.25
CA ILE A 817 12.79 36.64 -13.31
C ILE A 817 11.29 36.90 -13.12
N VAL A 818 10.93 37.63 -12.06
CA VAL A 818 9.53 37.97 -11.76
C VAL A 818 8.87 38.75 -12.88
N ILE A 819 9.53 39.78 -13.42
CA ILE A 819 8.97 40.60 -14.50
C ILE A 819 8.74 39.75 -15.76
N ARG A 820 9.69 38.89 -16.12
CA ARG A 820 9.58 38.04 -17.31
C ARG A 820 8.47 37.00 -17.14
N LEU A 821 8.34 36.36 -15.98
CA LEU A 821 7.26 35.40 -15.70
C LEU A 821 5.87 36.07 -15.73
N LYS A 822 5.73 37.28 -15.18
CA LYS A 822 4.46 38.04 -15.28
C LYS A 822 4.08 38.34 -16.72
N ARG A 823 5.05 38.68 -17.59
CA ARG A 823 4.80 38.88 -19.03
C ARG A 823 4.34 37.61 -19.74
N LEU A 824 4.74 36.43 -19.25
CA LEU A 824 4.30 35.12 -19.74
C LEU A 824 2.95 34.67 -19.16
N GLY A 825 2.34 35.51 -18.31
CA GLY A 825 1.02 35.31 -17.73
C GLY A 825 0.99 34.59 -16.39
N TYR A 826 2.15 34.41 -15.73
CA TYR A 826 2.20 33.78 -14.41
C TYR A 826 1.78 34.76 -13.29
N SER A 827 0.90 34.29 -12.41
CA SER A 827 0.66 34.87 -11.09
C SER A 827 1.66 34.31 -10.06
N PHE A 828 1.71 34.96 -8.89
CA PHE A 828 2.57 34.55 -7.79
C PHE A 828 1.76 34.44 -6.51
N GLU A 829 1.88 33.31 -5.84
CA GLU A 829 1.22 33.04 -4.57
C GLU A 829 2.25 32.59 -3.53
N ARG A 830 1.87 32.66 -2.25
CA ARG A 830 2.60 32.01 -1.16
C ARG A 830 1.90 30.70 -0.82
N LEU A 831 2.59 29.85 -0.09
CA LEU A 831 1.97 28.70 0.55
C LEU A 831 1.06 29.20 1.69
N PHE A 832 0.01 28.43 1.97
CA PHE A 832 -1.00 28.72 3.00
C PHE A 832 -1.00 27.63 4.06
#